data_AF-A0A0B7FBE4-F1
#
_entry.id   AF-A0A0B7FBE4-F1
#
_cell.length_a   1.000
_cell.length_b   1.000
_cell.length_c   1.000
_cell.angle_alpha   90.00
_cell.angle_beta   90.00
_cell.angle_gamma   90.00
#
_symmetry.space_group_name_H-M   'P 1'
#
loop_
_entity.id
_entity.type
_entity.pdbx_description
1 polymer ?
#
loop_
_entity_poly.entity_id
_entity_poly.type
_entity_poly.pdbx_seq_one_letter_code
_entity_poly.pdbx_strand_id
1 'polypeptide(L)'
;MHTALTRPKSIYIVRLTRNLDLEHVMSTPPGQRRPYLGGAHLHHLSSNPAFASGRNRNASPPARPSSATVNLHNRTSSGSGALLMSSRKPAPPALDEGLLDNSPTLIRATATVVKTRGGTVLSRGCILKTDHYPTGRALDLDINLQGAPNFRAPRGAAAALNVYGAAQPRVGGLRAILSILGCNPPKASPGSPGISPLARASRLPNKVGCVWFSTREEPVIYIAGRPYVLREASDPKTALQLSDRASNIEAIEDRLKADILTESQRFGGLILTHVEGDNESLMPTWTSVDVNSVKTPREVWEEAREEGWNVEYHRIPITPDRAIEDNYLDAYLNVIKSVDPLETALVFHCGMGAVRTTFAMVSACLIRRKQLIARGFPDPFAKVATSTHESGVATPADVQATVALQQVETQQELSKSLLRLTYLLQQSLPSVNTHSAIELLLAQPTLMDNLRKAHMGNYSLILSLLGCLEEGLHVKKLADRVIDSCDHVANLREEILAHRVDYSVTSMDDKGRSAHIQKAKRAMEKYYFTIAFAGYVEESENFSGSFQEWMEARTEIWNQVRFMRKAGLRLNVFTPVADLSAISKGESVQAPKVVGGRVLGDEWTDHVVKNRSGIILREGMLLKSDQWKSEGRNAGAESLRGAINFRNIPGTNIYALGQPNEEAIEAVVRRVKEDYPNVHKVAWINLREEPIIYVNGAAHCLRRENYSLRNMKDYGGISAGRLEILEDRLKNDIIAEVNSFQGRILLHTENADGSVVPVWDEADPKDIAVPKEIMSAQIDKVEIAYTRIPITSERPPDFTDIEALADVVIRTDSERTPIVLNCQLGRGRSTVAAIVVLLLQEWLKSGRGRAHARTPRRGTSMLSVPSRERERDALEPTPRLSYQIINNLLRVIRRGPDVKRIVDDAIDQCDQFMNLRESIEDARLRAEGVADEQQKKRFFQIGLHNLRKYFELIVFQNFLMENDPDTVQTFASFEEFVKSRPVIATFENELRVEGAKALKPLERSEREDVAFADDINYVVGNRSGSVLSASTILKSDFFSNLQKMSLPERIDGAANFRRNPLTLAFANQGSNGKFVCGSGMPTVDGLRRALARVDAAPGGNNIVFWTSLREEPVLYVADGRPHVLRLVDRPLTNVEATGITTDVVEAMEANLKKDIEREMIQFDGRVLLHDEVETQPGSFTITAQWEPVTLQDIMTPRDVFRLVMEEGYKVDYARLAITDEQAPLPDALDQLVHRVEAGLKVAGDLVFNCQMGYVRANLKL
;
A
#
# COMPACT_ATOMS: atom_id res chain seq x y z
N MET A 1 1.73 54.66 17.50
CA MET A 1 1.04 55.40 18.58
C MET A 1 0.21 54.42 19.40
N HIS A 2 0.11 54.64 20.72
CA HIS A 2 -0.94 54.19 21.65
C HIS A 2 -1.51 52.75 21.53
N THR A 3 -1.07 51.83 22.40
CA THR A 3 -1.76 51.42 23.67
C THR A 3 -3.16 50.82 23.44
N ALA A 4 -3.36 49.49 23.46
CA ALA A 4 -3.22 48.50 24.56
C ALA A 4 -4.47 48.38 25.45
N LEU A 5 -4.98 47.15 25.65
CA LEU A 5 -5.63 46.69 26.90
C LEU A 5 -5.84 45.16 26.94
N THR A 6 -5.47 44.59 28.08
CA THR A 6 -5.21 43.18 28.43
C THR A 6 -6.43 42.25 28.64
N ARG A 7 -6.11 40.95 28.85
CA ARG A 7 -6.72 39.98 29.81
C ARG A 7 -7.81 39.00 29.28
N PRO A 8 -8.03 37.84 29.93
CA PRO A 8 -7.69 36.56 29.29
C PRO A 8 -8.88 35.57 29.15
N LYS A 9 -8.62 34.36 28.63
CA LYS A 9 -9.55 33.23 28.64
C LYS A 9 -8.96 31.97 29.30
N SER A 10 -9.84 31.19 29.91
CA SER A 10 -9.51 30.10 30.84
C SER A 10 -9.12 28.79 30.16
N ILE A 11 -8.32 28.00 30.88
CA ILE A 11 -8.01 26.61 30.55
C ILE A 11 -9.30 25.77 30.61
N TYR A 12 -9.58 25.03 29.53
CA TYR A 12 -10.55 23.93 29.54
C TYR A 12 -9.82 22.60 29.39
N ILE A 13 -10.09 21.66 30.30
CA ILE A 13 -9.57 20.29 30.24
C ILE A 13 -10.44 19.52 29.24
N VAL A 14 -9.87 19.14 28.10
CA VAL A 14 -10.56 18.32 27.08
C VAL A 14 -10.07 16.88 27.16
N ARG A 15 -11.03 15.95 27.19
CA ARG A 15 -10.84 14.50 27.28
C ARG A 15 -10.62 13.97 25.85
N LEU A 16 -9.46 13.41 25.55
CA LEU A 16 -9.12 12.97 24.19
C LEU A 16 -9.96 11.77 23.74
N THR A 17 -10.88 12.01 22.81
CA THR A 17 -11.42 11.02 21.87
C THR A 17 -10.85 11.31 20.48
N ARG A 18 -10.27 10.31 19.82
CA ARG A 18 -9.73 10.47 18.46
C ARG A 18 -10.86 10.80 17.47
N ASN A 19 -10.62 11.77 16.60
CA ASN A 19 -11.16 11.80 15.24
C ASN A 19 -10.12 12.50 14.35
N LEU A 20 -9.98 12.01 13.13
CA LEU A 20 -9.37 12.74 12.02
C LEU A 20 -10.51 13.47 11.31
N ASP A 21 -10.31 14.70 10.84
CA ASP A 21 -10.35 14.94 9.40
C ASP A 21 -9.82 16.32 8.98
N LEU A 22 -9.59 16.46 7.67
CA LEU A 22 -9.02 17.65 7.03
C LEU A 22 -10.03 18.80 6.89
N GLU A 23 -9.59 20.05 7.09
CA GLU A 23 -10.26 21.22 6.52
C GLU A 23 -9.47 21.74 5.31
N HIS A 24 -10.20 22.05 4.21
CA HIS A 24 -9.65 22.76 3.07
C HIS A 24 -10.35 24.11 2.91
N VAL A 25 -9.55 25.17 2.85
CA VAL A 25 -9.94 26.59 2.75
C VAL A 25 -11.12 26.87 1.80
N MET A 26 -12.14 27.59 2.29
CA MET A 26 -12.96 28.51 1.48
C MET A 26 -13.33 29.78 2.24
N SER A 27 -13.14 30.93 1.60
CA SER A 27 -13.39 32.28 2.14
C SER A 27 -14.65 32.92 1.54
N THR A 28 -15.47 33.61 2.34
CA THR A 28 -16.54 34.50 1.84
C THR A 28 -16.71 35.77 2.69
N PRO A 29 -16.85 36.96 2.06
CA PRO A 29 -17.30 38.19 2.72
C PRO A 29 -18.62 38.76 2.11
N PRO A 30 -19.51 39.41 2.89
CA PRO A 30 -20.81 39.87 2.39
C PRO A 30 -20.91 41.38 2.01
N GLY A 31 -21.05 41.64 0.70
CA GLY A 31 -22.04 42.54 0.06
C GLY A 31 -22.18 44.06 0.40
N GLN A 32 -22.23 44.90 -0.65
CA GLN A 32 -22.90 46.22 -0.64
C GLN A 32 -23.58 46.63 -1.98
N ARG A 33 -24.92 46.72 -1.95
CA ARG A 33 -25.86 47.64 -2.63
C ARG A 33 -25.66 48.18 -4.09
N ARG A 34 -26.72 47.92 -4.91
CA ARG A 34 -27.48 48.87 -5.80
C ARG A 34 -26.90 49.26 -7.21
N PRO A 35 -27.70 49.82 -8.17
CA PRO A 35 -28.95 49.28 -8.74
C PRO A 35 -29.27 49.65 -10.24
N TYR A 36 -29.52 48.70 -11.16
CA TYR A 36 -30.14 48.96 -12.48
C TYR A 36 -30.89 47.70 -12.99
N LEU A 37 -31.83 47.72 -13.95
CA LEU A 37 -33.02 48.57 -14.20
C LEU A 37 -33.79 47.97 -15.42
N GLY A 38 -35.11 47.78 -15.34
CA GLY A 38 -35.92 47.13 -16.40
C GLY A 38 -35.76 45.58 -16.43
N GLY A 39 -36.71 44.78 -16.92
CA GLY A 39 -38.02 45.05 -17.54
C GLY A 39 -38.18 44.29 -18.88
N ALA A 40 -39.35 43.81 -19.31
CA ALA A 40 -40.67 43.72 -18.65
C ALA A 40 -41.68 42.86 -19.47
N HIS A 41 -42.61 42.15 -18.79
CA HIS A 41 -43.91 41.62 -19.30
C HIS A 41 -43.89 40.71 -20.58
N LEU A 42 -44.98 40.06 -21.08
CA LEU A 42 -46.43 39.94 -20.79
C LEU A 42 -46.83 38.43 -20.75
N HIS A 43 -47.83 37.96 -19.96
CA HIS A 43 -49.26 37.66 -20.29
C HIS A 43 -49.49 36.72 -21.51
N HIS A 44 -50.58 35.90 -21.68
CA HIS A 44 -51.90 35.78 -21.02
C HIS A 44 -52.61 34.45 -21.42
N LEU A 45 -53.65 34.00 -20.66
CA LEU A 45 -54.83 33.20 -21.12
C LEU A 45 -54.59 31.74 -21.64
N SER A 46 -55.57 30.82 -21.76
CA SER A 46 -56.86 30.59 -21.07
C SER A 46 -57.47 29.18 -21.38
N SER A 47 -58.60 28.86 -20.74
CA SER A 47 -59.74 28.03 -21.23
C SER A 47 -59.60 26.50 -21.50
N ASN A 48 -60.36 25.71 -20.73
CA ASN A 48 -60.84 24.35 -21.05
C ASN A 48 -62.00 24.35 -22.07
N PRO A 49 -62.31 23.19 -22.69
CA PRO A 49 -63.61 22.50 -22.47
C PRO A 49 -63.40 21.02 -22.03
N ALA A 50 -64.27 20.31 -21.27
CA ALA A 50 -65.74 20.13 -21.27
C ALA A 50 -66.26 19.35 -22.50
N PHE A 51 -67.15 18.35 -22.47
CA PHE A 51 -68.11 17.73 -21.51
C PHE A 51 -68.28 16.22 -21.86
N ALA A 52 -68.91 15.25 -21.16
CA ALA A 52 -69.58 15.05 -19.85
C ALA A 52 -69.42 13.51 -19.49
N SER A 53 -70.20 12.72 -18.72
CA SER A 53 -71.45 12.78 -17.92
C SER A 53 -71.49 11.55 -16.96
N GLY A 54 -72.38 11.38 -15.96
CA GLY A 54 -73.36 12.32 -15.39
C GLY A 54 -74.75 11.76 -14.99
N ARG A 55 -74.91 10.62 -14.26
CA ARG A 55 -76.23 10.15 -13.76
C ARG A 55 -76.26 9.52 -12.35
N ASN A 56 -77.40 9.73 -11.65
CA ASN A 56 -77.73 9.34 -10.26
C ASN A 56 -78.89 8.32 -10.19
N ARG A 57 -79.05 7.59 -9.06
CA ARG A 57 -80.25 7.61 -8.16
C ARG A 57 -80.28 6.51 -7.07
N ASN A 58 -80.58 6.95 -5.83
CA ASN A 58 -81.62 6.55 -4.84
C ASN A 58 -82.15 5.07 -4.79
N ALA A 59 -82.67 4.51 -3.67
CA ALA A 59 -83.27 5.10 -2.45
C ALA A 59 -83.22 4.17 -1.19
N SER A 60 -83.76 4.64 -0.05
CA SER A 60 -83.80 3.99 1.29
C SER A 60 -85.07 3.16 1.58
N PRO A 61 -85.15 2.46 2.76
CA PRO A 61 -86.26 2.72 3.70
C PRO A 61 -85.90 2.64 5.23
N PRO A 62 -86.82 2.95 6.20
CA PRO A 62 -86.44 3.29 7.59
C PRO A 62 -87.18 2.61 8.80
N ALA A 63 -86.50 2.62 9.96
CA ALA A 63 -86.95 2.90 11.36
C ALA A 63 -88.06 2.10 12.15
N ARG A 64 -87.60 1.43 13.25
CA ARG A 64 -88.19 1.35 14.64
C ARG A 64 -89.53 0.57 14.85
N PRO A 65 -90.00 0.25 16.11
CA PRO A 65 -89.53 0.62 17.47
C PRO A 65 -89.43 -0.48 18.58
N SER A 66 -88.91 -0.07 19.75
CA SER A 66 -89.27 -0.43 21.15
C SER A 66 -89.19 -1.86 21.74
N SER A 67 -88.38 -1.99 22.81
CA SER A 67 -88.56 -2.88 23.99
C SER A 67 -87.79 -2.29 25.21
N ALA A 68 -88.03 -2.73 26.47
CA ALA A 68 -87.46 -2.10 27.67
C ALA A 68 -87.48 -2.96 28.98
N THR A 69 -86.67 -2.55 29.98
CA THR A 69 -86.65 -2.94 31.42
C THR A 69 -86.27 -4.41 31.75
N VAL A 70 -85.72 -4.78 32.93
CA VAL A 70 -86.08 -4.42 34.34
C VAL A 70 -84.85 -4.12 35.25
N ASN A 71 -85.05 -3.34 36.32
CA ASN A 71 -84.06 -2.92 37.35
C ASN A 71 -84.10 -3.80 38.61
N LEU A 72 -83.12 -3.69 39.53
CA LEU A 72 -83.41 -3.43 40.97
C LEU A 72 -82.18 -3.00 41.85
N HIS A 73 -82.29 -1.80 42.42
CA HIS A 73 -81.86 -1.31 43.75
C HIS A 73 -80.51 -1.69 44.46
N ASN A 74 -79.64 -0.67 44.57
CA ASN A 74 -79.31 0.13 45.79
C ASN A 74 -78.68 -0.47 47.09
N ARG A 75 -77.63 0.25 47.56
CA ARG A 75 -77.34 0.74 48.95
C ARG A 75 -76.46 -0.03 49.99
N THR A 76 -75.29 0.61 50.26
CA THR A 76 -74.72 1.04 51.58
C THR A 76 -73.98 0.09 52.56
N SER A 77 -73.15 0.73 53.42
CA SER A 77 -72.48 0.27 54.66
C SER A 77 -71.36 -0.79 54.49
N SER A 78 -70.08 -0.51 54.76
CA SER A 78 -69.36 -0.31 56.06
C SER A 78 -69.24 -1.59 56.90
N GLY A 79 -68.06 -1.97 57.44
CA GLY A 79 -66.73 -1.36 57.37
C GLY A 79 -65.77 -1.92 58.44
N SER A 80 -64.57 -1.34 58.53
CA SER A 80 -63.53 -1.53 59.58
C SER A 80 -62.66 -2.80 59.51
N GLY A 81 -61.36 -2.63 59.81
CA GLY A 81 -60.37 -3.72 59.88
C GLY A 81 -59.04 -3.41 59.16
N ALA A 82 -58.20 -2.55 59.74
CA ALA A 82 -56.79 -2.43 59.33
C ALA A 82 -55.98 -3.65 59.88
N LEU A 83 -54.82 -4.05 59.35
CA LEU A 83 -53.61 -3.27 59.09
C LEU A 83 -52.63 -4.00 58.13
N LEU A 84 -51.46 -3.39 57.91
CA LEU A 84 -50.26 -3.88 57.21
C LEU A 84 -50.27 -3.87 55.67
N MET A 85 -49.09 -3.61 55.10
CA MET A 85 -48.87 -3.30 53.68
C MET A 85 -48.11 -4.41 52.95
N SER A 86 -48.49 -4.68 51.70
CA SER A 86 -47.62 -5.34 50.72
C SER A 86 -48.04 -4.95 49.29
N SER A 87 -47.11 -4.46 48.48
CA SER A 87 -47.38 -3.93 47.15
C SER A 87 -47.49 -5.03 46.09
N ARG A 88 -48.70 -5.28 45.56
CA ARG A 88 -48.92 -6.13 44.38
C ARG A 88 -48.89 -5.30 43.08
N LYS A 89 -48.23 -5.84 42.05
CA LYS A 89 -48.37 -5.37 40.65
C LYS A 89 -49.74 -5.80 40.07
N PRO A 90 -50.41 -4.98 39.25
CA PRO A 90 -51.47 -5.43 38.35
C PRO A 90 -50.89 -6.21 37.15
N ALA A 91 -51.75 -6.98 36.47
CA ALA A 91 -51.43 -7.68 35.21
C ALA A 91 -51.48 -6.72 33.99
N PRO A 92 -50.81 -7.05 32.87
CA PRO A 92 -50.92 -6.28 31.63
C PRO A 92 -52.31 -6.44 30.98
N PRO A 93 -52.81 -5.43 30.24
CA PRO A 93 -54.02 -5.54 29.44
C PRO A 93 -53.79 -6.40 28.18
N ALA A 94 -54.84 -7.02 27.67
CA ALA A 94 -54.82 -7.66 26.35
C ALA A 94 -54.67 -6.61 25.24
N LEU A 95 -53.94 -6.95 24.18
CA LEU A 95 -53.80 -6.13 22.98
C LEU A 95 -54.76 -6.62 21.89
N ASP A 96 -55.32 -5.67 21.14
CA ASP A 96 -56.25 -5.89 20.04
C ASP A 96 -55.48 -5.88 18.71
N GLU A 97 -55.64 -6.91 17.87
CA GLU A 97 -54.72 -7.21 16.75
C GLU A 97 -54.88 -6.28 15.53
N GLY A 98 -55.84 -5.36 15.54
CA GLY A 98 -56.27 -4.61 14.34
C GLY A 98 -55.61 -3.25 14.04
N LEU A 99 -54.55 -2.82 14.74
CA LEU A 99 -54.20 -1.38 14.82
C LEU A 99 -52.73 -0.95 14.56
N LEU A 100 -51.89 -1.79 13.95
CA LEU A 100 -50.44 -1.54 13.85
C LEU A 100 -49.81 -1.64 12.44
N ASP A 101 -50.26 -0.82 11.48
CA ASP A 101 -49.44 -0.43 10.32
C ASP A 101 -49.84 0.94 9.75
N ASN A 102 -48.90 1.64 9.10
CA ASN A 102 -49.09 2.85 8.28
C ASN A 102 -49.89 4.05 8.85
N SER A 103 -50.05 4.16 10.17
CA SER A 103 -50.70 5.34 10.76
C SER A 103 -49.87 6.63 10.59
N PRO A 104 -50.47 7.81 10.30
CA PRO A 104 -49.74 9.08 10.23
C PRO A 104 -49.04 9.47 11.54
N THR A 105 -49.53 8.94 12.67
CA THR A 105 -48.90 9.03 14.00
C THR A 105 -47.63 8.21 14.10
N LEU A 106 -47.56 7.00 13.52
CA LEU A 106 -46.34 6.19 13.48
C LEU A 106 -45.22 6.85 12.66
N ILE A 107 -45.56 7.43 11.51
CA ILE A 107 -44.59 8.16 10.66
C ILE A 107 -44.02 9.37 11.42
N ARG A 108 -44.85 10.13 12.15
CA ARG A 108 -44.39 11.23 13.01
C ARG A 108 -43.56 10.73 14.20
N ALA A 109 -43.95 9.64 14.84
CA ALA A 109 -43.21 9.05 15.96
C ALA A 109 -41.84 8.50 15.53
N THR A 110 -41.72 7.94 14.33
CA THR A 110 -40.48 7.39 13.76
C THR A 110 -39.35 8.41 13.77
N ALA A 111 -39.61 9.63 13.30
CA ALA A 111 -38.63 10.71 13.30
C ALA A 111 -38.19 11.15 14.71
N THR A 112 -39.01 10.91 15.74
CA THR A 112 -38.65 11.14 17.15
C THR A 112 -37.84 9.97 17.69
N VAL A 113 -38.34 8.73 17.59
CA VAL A 113 -37.68 7.52 18.10
C VAL A 113 -36.26 7.41 17.55
N VAL A 114 -36.08 7.53 16.23
CA VAL A 114 -34.76 7.47 15.57
C VAL A 114 -33.82 8.59 16.04
N LYS A 115 -34.34 9.76 16.44
CA LYS A 115 -33.55 10.86 17.00
C LYS A 115 -33.26 10.72 18.50
N THR A 116 -34.01 9.91 19.23
CA THR A 116 -33.82 9.66 20.68
C THR A 116 -33.18 8.30 20.99
N ARG A 117 -32.78 7.54 19.97
CA ARG A 117 -31.94 6.34 20.13
C ARG A 117 -30.64 6.67 20.85
N GLY A 118 -30.24 5.76 21.73
CA GLY A 118 -29.07 5.92 22.60
C GLY A 118 -28.41 4.59 22.95
N GLY A 119 -28.50 3.62 22.04
CA GLY A 119 -27.68 2.41 22.09
C GLY A 119 -26.24 2.69 21.71
N THR A 120 -25.36 1.72 21.99
CA THR A 120 -23.92 1.78 21.67
C THR A 120 -23.60 1.57 20.19
N VAL A 121 -24.51 0.91 19.47
CA VAL A 121 -24.49 0.62 18.04
C VAL A 121 -25.81 1.09 17.40
N LEU A 122 -26.96 0.80 18.02
CA LEU A 122 -28.27 1.33 17.64
C LEU A 122 -28.42 2.77 18.18
N SER A 123 -27.61 3.66 17.63
CA SER A 123 -27.44 5.04 18.10
C SER A 123 -28.39 6.03 17.39
N ARG A 124 -28.30 7.31 17.78
CA ARG A 124 -29.11 8.39 17.21
C ARG A 124 -28.89 8.51 15.69
N GLY A 125 -29.97 8.36 14.92
CA GLY A 125 -29.93 8.40 13.45
C GLY A 125 -29.82 7.02 12.79
N CYS A 126 -29.59 5.94 13.53
CA CYS A 126 -29.56 4.58 12.99
C CYS A 126 -30.96 3.98 12.83
N ILE A 127 -31.16 3.17 11.79
CA ILE A 127 -32.37 2.36 11.56
C ILE A 127 -32.02 0.87 11.34
N LEU A 128 -32.99 0.01 11.61
CA LEU A 128 -32.98 -1.40 11.23
C LEU A 128 -33.85 -1.57 9.99
N LYS A 129 -33.23 -1.79 8.83
CA LYS A 129 -33.91 -2.05 7.55
C LYS A 129 -34.08 -3.56 7.36
N THR A 130 -35.21 -4.03 6.83
CA THR A 130 -35.34 -5.43 6.37
C THR A 130 -34.31 -5.72 5.29
N ASP A 131 -33.50 -6.76 5.49
CA ASP A 131 -32.52 -7.19 4.50
C ASP A 131 -33.21 -8.12 3.47
N HIS A 132 -34.05 -7.49 2.67
CA HIS A 132 -34.86 -8.08 1.61
C HIS A 132 -35.01 -7.04 0.50
N TYR A 133 -34.82 -7.46 -0.75
CA TYR A 133 -34.75 -6.57 -1.91
C TYR A 133 -35.78 -7.05 -2.96
N PRO A 134 -36.99 -6.44 -3.03
CA PRO A 134 -38.04 -6.87 -3.97
C PRO A 134 -37.58 -6.87 -5.43
N THR A 135 -36.84 -5.84 -5.83
CA THR A 135 -36.25 -5.64 -7.16
C THR A 135 -34.96 -6.41 -7.40
N GLY A 136 -34.36 -7.02 -6.36
CA GLY A 136 -33.05 -7.67 -6.41
C GLY A 136 -33.07 -9.17 -6.75
N ARG A 137 -34.22 -9.73 -7.14
CA ARG A 137 -34.41 -11.15 -7.41
C ARG A 137 -34.18 -11.46 -8.89
N ALA A 138 -33.22 -12.32 -9.22
CA ALA A 138 -33.12 -12.88 -10.56
C ALA A 138 -34.33 -13.80 -10.80
N LEU A 139 -35.08 -13.55 -11.87
CA LEU A 139 -36.32 -14.27 -12.18
C LEU A 139 -36.03 -15.60 -12.87
N ASP A 140 -34.97 -15.64 -13.70
CA ASP A 140 -34.60 -16.77 -14.56
C ASP A 140 -33.61 -17.73 -13.88
N LEU A 141 -33.96 -18.20 -12.67
CA LEU A 141 -33.16 -19.17 -11.91
C LEU A 141 -33.85 -20.54 -11.81
N ASP A 142 -33.08 -21.61 -12.07
CA ASP A 142 -33.55 -23.00 -12.09
C ASP A 142 -34.16 -23.47 -10.75
N ILE A 143 -33.72 -22.88 -9.63
CA ILE A 143 -34.17 -23.21 -8.27
C ILE A 143 -34.59 -21.91 -7.57
N ASN A 144 -35.84 -21.83 -7.11
CA ASN A 144 -36.41 -20.61 -6.55
C ASN A 144 -37.03 -20.87 -5.16
N LEU A 145 -36.25 -20.63 -4.10
CA LEU A 145 -36.59 -21.05 -2.74
C LEU A 145 -37.28 -19.94 -1.93
N GLN A 146 -38.42 -20.27 -1.31
CA GLN A 146 -39.16 -19.33 -0.48
C GLN A 146 -38.35 -18.95 0.77
N GLY A 147 -37.97 -17.67 0.87
CA GLY A 147 -37.15 -17.16 1.97
C GLY A 147 -35.64 -17.37 1.81
N ALA A 148 -35.16 -17.90 0.69
CA ALA A 148 -33.75 -17.94 0.32
C ALA A 148 -33.56 -17.47 -1.15
N PRO A 149 -33.58 -16.15 -1.40
CA PRO A 149 -33.51 -15.61 -2.76
C PRO A 149 -32.15 -15.86 -3.43
N ASN A 150 -32.14 -15.83 -4.76
CA ASN A 150 -30.95 -15.95 -5.63
C ASN A 150 -30.06 -17.19 -5.39
N PHE A 151 -30.62 -18.27 -4.82
CA PHE A 151 -29.93 -19.56 -4.64
C PHE A 151 -29.64 -20.23 -6.01
N ARG A 152 -28.38 -20.58 -6.25
CA ARG A 152 -27.89 -21.11 -7.55
C ARG A 152 -26.61 -21.93 -7.41
N ALA A 153 -26.29 -22.72 -8.45
CA ALA A 153 -25.01 -23.38 -8.68
C ALA A 153 -24.38 -22.89 -10.01
N PRO A 154 -23.10 -23.17 -10.31
CA PRO A 154 -22.51 -22.96 -11.64
C PRO A 154 -23.18 -23.77 -12.75
N ARG A 155 -23.18 -23.26 -13.98
CA ARG A 155 -23.79 -23.92 -15.15
C ARG A 155 -22.96 -25.09 -15.68
N GLY A 156 -23.65 -26.09 -16.24
CA GLY A 156 -23.02 -27.21 -16.95
C GLY A 156 -22.22 -28.13 -16.03
N ALA A 157 -21.10 -28.67 -16.52
CA ALA A 157 -20.25 -29.60 -15.75
C ALA A 157 -19.69 -28.99 -14.45
N ALA A 158 -19.57 -27.66 -14.38
CA ALA A 158 -19.14 -26.94 -13.17
C ALA A 158 -20.12 -27.10 -11.98
N ALA A 159 -21.37 -27.53 -12.21
CA ALA A 159 -22.30 -27.88 -11.13
C ALA A 159 -21.76 -29.01 -10.21
N ALA A 160 -20.88 -29.86 -10.72
CA ALA A 160 -20.24 -30.95 -9.95
C ALA A 160 -19.20 -30.48 -8.93
N LEU A 161 -18.86 -29.18 -8.88
CA LEU A 161 -17.90 -28.61 -7.92
C LEU A 161 -18.50 -28.41 -6.51
N ASN A 162 -19.80 -28.68 -6.32
CA ASN A 162 -20.54 -28.46 -5.09
C ASN A 162 -20.45 -27.02 -4.54
N VAL A 163 -20.31 -26.02 -5.44
CA VAL A 163 -20.29 -24.59 -5.13
C VAL A 163 -21.67 -23.99 -5.35
N TYR A 164 -22.14 -23.17 -4.41
CA TYR A 164 -23.45 -22.53 -4.46
C TYR A 164 -23.38 -21.06 -4.02
N GLY A 165 -24.29 -20.24 -4.53
CA GLY A 165 -24.44 -18.84 -4.14
C GLY A 165 -25.87 -18.49 -3.78
N ALA A 166 -26.08 -17.60 -2.82
CA ALA A 166 -27.40 -17.11 -2.40
C ALA A 166 -27.38 -15.61 -2.05
N ALA A 167 -28.57 -15.00 -1.99
CA ALA A 167 -28.83 -13.76 -1.25
C ALA A 167 -29.13 -14.06 0.23
N GLN A 168 -29.28 -13.02 1.08
CA GLN A 168 -29.47 -13.22 2.52
C GLN A 168 -30.76 -14.05 2.81
N PRO A 169 -30.66 -15.23 3.45
CA PRO A 169 -31.82 -16.07 3.72
C PRO A 169 -32.47 -15.73 5.06
N ARG A 170 -33.77 -16.06 5.17
CA ARG A 170 -34.47 -16.22 6.46
C ARG A 170 -34.05 -17.56 7.11
N VAL A 171 -34.31 -17.74 8.40
CA VAL A 171 -33.95 -19.00 9.11
C VAL A 171 -34.66 -20.23 8.51
N GLY A 172 -35.89 -20.09 8.04
CA GLY A 172 -36.55 -21.16 7.26
C GLY A 172 -35.90 -21.42 5.89
N GLY A 173 -35.33 -20.38 5.27
CA GLY A 173 -34.68 -20.47 3.95
C GLY A 173 -33.29 -21.12 4.01
N LEU A 174 -32.48 -20.82 5.02
CA LEU A 174 -31.19 -21.50 5.21
C LEU A 174 -31.38 -22.99 5.51
N ARG A 175 -32.38 -23.34 6.34
CA ARG A 175 -32.75 -24.75 6.60
C ARG A 175 -33.23 -25.45 5.33
N ALA A 176 -34.00 -24.78 4.48
CA ALA A 176 -34.39 -25.33 3.17
C ALA A 176 -33.19 -25.59 2.23
N ILE A 177 -32.20 -24.70 2.19
CA ILE A 177 -30.94 -24.92 1.45
C ILE A 177 -30.19 -26.13 2.03
N LEU A 178 -29.96 -26.19 3.34
CA LEU A 178 -29.28 -27.33 3.98
C LEU A 178 -30.01 -28.65 3.72
N SER A 179 -31.35 -28.66 3.69
CA SER A 179 -32.14 -29.85 3.34
C SER A 179 -31.91 -30.31 1.91
N ILE A 180 -31.82 -29.39 0.95
CA ILE A 180 -31.57 -29.68 -0.47
C ILE A 180 -30.15 -30.19 -0.69
N LEU A 181 -29.17 -29.64 0.04
CA LEU A 181 -27.77 -30.09 0.04
C LEU A 181 -27.55 -31.40 0.81
N GLY A 182 -28.61 -32.03 1.36
CA GLY A 182 -28.52 -33.30 2.07
C GLY A 182 -28.01 -33.21 3.52
N CYS A 183 -27.66 -32.02 4.01
CA CYS A 183 -27.02 -31.75 5.31
C CYS A 183 -27.97 -31.86 6.53
N ASN A 184 -29.08 -32.61 6.36
CA ASN A 184 -30.18 -32.72 7.32
C ASN A 184 -29.73 -33.40 8.63
N PRO A 185 -30.32 -33.03 9.79
CA PRO A 185 -30.05 -33.71 11.05
C PRO A 185 -30.47 -35.18 11.02
N PRO A 186 -29.74 -36.08 11.71
CA PRO A 186 -30.05 -37.51 11.74
C PRO A 186 -31.40 -37.77 12.43
N LYS A 187 -32.39 -38.25 11.68
CA LYS A 187 -33.75 -38.49 12.18
C LYS A 187 -33.79 -39.57 13.27
N ALA A 188 -33.93 -39.17 14.52
CA ALA A 188 -34.21 -40.04 15.64
C ALA A 188 -35.73 -40.32 15.78
N SER A 189 -36.27 -41.25 14.97
CA SER A 189 -37.61 -41.83 15.17
C SER A 189 -37.72 -43.24 14.57
N PRO A 190 -38.07 -44.28 15.36
CA PRO A 190 -38.43 -45.59 14.82
C PRO A 190 -39.86 -45.59 14.26
N GLY A 191 -40.09 -46.31 13.16
CA GLY A 191 -41.44 -46.68 12.70
C GLY A 191 -42.18 -45.64 11.84
N SER A 192 -41.71 -45.41 10.60
CA SER A 192 -42.55 -44.84 9.54
C SER A 192 -42.15 -45.42 8.18
N PRO A 193 -43.09 -46.01 7.39
CA PRO A 193 -42.78 -46.69 6.14
C PRO A 193 -42.71 -45.73 4.95
N GLY A 194 -42.02 -46.13 3.88
CA GLY A 194 -42.18 -45.54 2.54
C GLY A 194 -41.37 -44.27 2.27
N ILE A 195 -40.06 -44.40 2.07
CA ILE A 195 -39.30 -43.39 1.32
C ILE A 195 -39.79 -43.41 -0.14
N SER A 196 -40.20 -42.25 -0.67
CA SER A 196 -40.69 -42.10 -2.05
C SER A 196 -39.66 -42.60 -3.09
N PRO A 197 -40.07 -43.30 -4.17
CA PRO A 197 -39.16 -43.74 -5.22
C PRO A 197 -38.31 -42.63 -5.84
N LEU A 198 -38.82 -41.38 -5.93
CA LEU A 198 -38.03 -40.23 -6.41
C LEU A 198 -36.79 -39.96 -5.56
N ALA A 199 -36.85 -40.20 -4.25
CA ALA A 199 -35.71 -39.96 -3.35
C ALA A 199 -34.57 -40.98 -3.53
N ARG A 200 -34.81 -42.11 -4.24
CA ARG A 200 -33.75 -43.06 -4.63
C ARG A 200 -33.03 -42.69 -5.94
N ALA A 201 -33.48 -41.65 -6.65
CA ALA A 201 -32.87 -41.22 -7.92
C ALA A 201 -31.74 -40.19 -7.74
N SER A 202 -31.62 -39.55 -6.57
CA SER A 202 -30.54 -38.60 -6.29
C SER A 202 -29.23 -39.33 -5.98
N ARG A 203 -28.16 -39.05 -6.74
CA ARG A 203 -26.83 -39.68 -6.57
C ARG A 203 -25.96 -38.98 -5.52
N LEU A 204 -26.54 -38.58 -4.38
CA LEU A 204 -25.79 -37.98 -3.27
C LEU A 204 -25.38 -39.07 -2.25
N PRO A 205 -24.11 -39.14 -1.84
CA PRO A 205 -23.64 -40.10 -0.84
C PRO A 205 -24.16 -39.76 0.57
N ASN A 206 -23.93 -40.67 1.52
CA ASN A 206 -24.37 -40.51 2.91
C ASN A 206 -23.74 -39.26 3.58
N LYS A 207 -24.58 -38.36 4.10
CA LYS A 207 -24.19 -37.17 4.88
C LYS A 207 -23.17 -36.23 4.20
N VAL A 208 -23.61 -35.53 3.16
CA VAL A 208 -22.92 -34.33 2.67
C VAL A 208 -22.80 -33.28 3.78
N GLY A 209 -21.65 -32.61 3.87
CA GLY A 209 -21.42 -31.44 4.74
C GLY A 209 -21.64 -30.11 4.02
N CYS A 210 -21.80 -29.02 4.79
CA CYS A 210 -21.91 -27.67 4.25
C CYS A 210 -20.96 -26.71 4.95
N VAL A 211 -20.12 -25.98 4.20
CA VAL A 211 -19.38 -24.83 4.69
C VAL A 211 -20.04 -23.56 4.16
N TRP A 212 -20.52 -22.71 5.07
CA TRP A 212 -21.31 -21.53 4.76
C TRP A 212 -20.52 -20.25 4.97
N PHE A 213 -20.34 -19.47 3.90
CA PHE A 213 -19.53 -18.25 3.86
C PHE A 213 -20.40 -16.99 3.81
N SER A 214 -20.33 -16.20 4.88
CA SER A 214 -20.83 -14.83 4.90
C SER A 214 -19.81 -13.85 4.34
N THR A 215 -20.07 -13.32 3.15
CA THR A 215 -19.18 -12.37 2.45
C THR A 215 -19.38 -10.91 2.90
N ARG A 216 -20.09 -10.67 4.02
CA ARG A 216 -20.67 -9.37 4.39
C ARG A 216 -19.92 -8.60 5.48
N GLU A 217 -19.56 -7.37 5.15
CA GLU A 217 -19.11 -6.32 6.07
C GLU A 217 -20.26 -5.66 6.87
N GLU A 218 -21.50 -5.70 6.37
CA GLU A 218 -22.62 -5.10 7.08
C GLU A 218 -23.00 -5.94 8.32
N PRO A 219 -23.30 -5.33 9.49
CA PRO A 219 -23.85 -6.05 10.63
C PRO A 219 -25.32 -6.40 10.38
N VAL A 220 -25.66 -7.67 10.62
CA VAL A 220 -26.99 -8.25 10.43
C VAL A 220 -27.50 -8.78 11.77
N ILE A 221 -28.79 -8.61 12.04
CA ILE A 221 -29.50 -9.20 13.18
C ILE A 221 -30.73 -9.95 12.69
N TYR A 222 -30.99 -11.14 13.23
CA TYR A 222 -32.22 -11.88 12.98
C TYR A 222 -33.27 -11.54 14.04
N ILE A 223 -34.46 -11.14 13.60
CA ILE A 223 -35.64 -10.90 14.45
C ILE A 223 -36.77 -11.80 13.95
N ALA A 224 -37.28 -12.68 14.82
CA ALA A 224 -38.30 -13.69 14.48
C ALA A 224 -37.94 -14.49 13.19
N GLY A 225 -36.66 -14.83 13.04
CA GLY A 225 -36.13 -15.56 11.88
C GLY A 225 -36.01 -14.76 10.57
N ARG A 226 -36.29 -13.45 10.58
CA ARG A 226 -36.10 -12.53 9.44
C ARG A 226 -34.82 -11.69 9.62
N PRO A 227 -33.97 -11.51 8.59
CA PRO A 227 -32.76 -10.69 8.70
C PRO A 227 -33.08 -9.18 8.58
N TYR A 228 -32.42 -8.39 9.41
CA TYR A 228 -32.41 -6.94 9.39
C TYR A 228 -30.95 -6.44 9.37
N VAL A 229 -30.71 -5.34 8.68
CA VAL A 229 -29.39 -4.72 8.53
C VAL A 229 -29.39 -3.30 9.10
N LEU A 230 -28.32 -2.91 9.78
CA LEU A 230 -28.14 -1.56 10.31
C LEU A 230 -27.86 -0.57 9.16
N ARG A 231 -28.53 0.58 9.17
CA ARG A 231 -28.36 1.67 8.20
C ARG A 231 -28.50 3.03 8.87
N GLU A 232 -28.06 4.09 8.21
CA GLU A 232 -28.44 5.45 8.61
C GLU A 232 -29.85 5.80 8.13
N ALA A 233 -30.53 6.70 8.84
CA ALA A 233 -31.76 7.35 8.37
C ALA A 233 -31.49 8.40 7.27
N SER A 234 -30.27 8.93 7.20
CA SER A 234 -29.79 9.92 6.22
C SER A 234 -29.68 9.31 4.82
N ASP A 235 -29.01 8.17 4.73
CA ASP A 235 -28.89 7.35 3.53
C ASP A 235 -29.14 5.87 3.89
N PRO A 236 -30.39 5.42 3.82
CA PRO A 236 -30.76 4.06 4.21
C PRO A 236 -30.46 3.02 3.11
N LYS A 237 -30.00 3.43 1.93
CA LYS A 237 -29.66 2.54 0.80
C LYS A 237 -28.16 2.24 0.75
N THR A 238 -27.30 3.21 1.06
CA THR A 238 -25.85 3.01 1.23
C THR A 238 -25.55 2.10 2.43
N ALA A 239 -24.42 1.38 2.39
CA ALA A 239 -23.97 0.51 3.48
C ALA A 239 -23.20 1.31 4.53
N LEU A 240 -23.57 1.15 5.81
CA LEU A 240 -22.85 1.76 6.93
C LEU A 240 -21.59 0.93 7.24
N GLN A 241 -20.42 1.47 6.91
CA GLN A 241 -19.13 0.83 7.17
C GLN A 241 -18.73 1.05 8.64
N LEU A 242 -18.43 -0.03 9.36
CA LEU A 242 -18.05 0.01 10.78
C LEU A 242 -16.76 -0.76 11.09
N SER A 243 -16.54 -1.92 10.45
CA SER A 243 -15.26 -2.62 10.46
C SER A 243 -15.16 -3.61 9.30
N ASP A 244 -13.94 -3.99 8.95
CA ASP A 244 -13.54 -4.96 7.94
C ASP A 244 -13.08 -6.30 8.55
N ARG A 245 -13.04 -6.41 9.88
CA ARG A 245 -12.63 -7.62 10.61
C ARG A 245 -13.86 -8.38 11.10
N ALA A 246 -13.95 -9.67 10.79
CA ALA A 246 -15.10 -10.51 11.13
C ALA A 246 -15.48 -10.44 12.62
N SER A 247 -14.50 -10.64 13.51
CA SER A 247 -14.69 -10.59 14.97
C SER A 247 -15.17 -9.24 15.49
N ASN A 248 -14.75 -8.13 14.87
CA ASN A 248 -15.24 -6.80 15.22
C ASN A 248 -16.71 -6.62 14.81
N ILE A 249 -17.12 -7.14 13.65
CA ILE A 249 -18.51 -7.04 13.17
C ILE A 249 -19.43 -7.93 14.02
N GLU A 250 -18.99 -9.13 14.39
CA GLU A 250 -19.73 -10.00 15.33
C GLU A 250 -19.89 -9.33 16.70
N ALA A 251 -18.81 -8.75 17.27
CA ALA A 251 -18.89 -7.96 18.50
C ALA A 251 -19.64 -6.61 18.34
N ILE A 252 -20.02 -6.20 17.13
CA ILE A 252 -20.99 -5.13 16.86
C ILE A 252 -22.41 -5.68 16.85
N GLU A 253 -22.63 -6.88 16.30
CA GLU A 253 -23.93 -7.57 16.29
C GLU A 253 -24.39 -7.99 17.69
N ASP A 254 -23.49 -8.45 18.56
CA ASP A 254 -23.80 -8.76 19.97
C ASP A 254 -24.26 -7.51 20.74
N ARG A 255 -23.59 -6.37 20.51
CA ARG A 255 -23.98 -5.07 21.08
C ARG A 255 -25.27 -4.54 20.46
N LEU A 256 -25.49 -4.76 19.16
CA LEU A 256 -26.75 -4.44 18.49
C LEU A 256 -27.92 -5.25 19.06
N LYS A 257 -27.72 -6.54 19.35
CA LYS A 257 -28.70 -7.38 20.08
C LYS A 257 -29.01 -6.80 21.46
N ALA A 258 -27.97 -6.44 22.24
CA ALA A 258 -28.14 -5.84 23.56
C ALA A 258 -28.88 -4.48 23.51
N ASP A 259 -28.56 -3.63 22.54
CA ASP A 259 -29.26 -2.35 22.32
C ASP A 259 -30.72 -2.56 21.93
N ILE A 260 -31.02 -3.52 21.04
CA ILE A 260 -32.40 -3.86 20.61
C ILE A 260 -33.25 -4.31 21.81
N LEU A 261 -32.71 -5.21 22.63
CA LEU A 261 -33.38 -5.70 23.84
C LEU A 261 -33.50 -4.61 24.92
N THR A 262 -32.64 -3.59 24.90
CA THR A 262 -32.71 -2.42 25.80
C THR A 262 -33.70 -1.36 25.31
N GLU A 263 -33.80 -1.14 24.00
CA GLU A 263 -34.78 -0.24 23.40
C GLU A 263 -36.19 -0.82 23.49
N SER A 264 -36.37 -2.14 23.26
CA SER A 264 -37.69 -2.76 23.31
C SER A 264 -38.34 -2.71 24.70
N GLN A 265 -37.54 -2.82 25.77
CA GLN A 265 -38.01 -2.62 27.15
C GLN A 265 -38.61 -1.22 27.38
N ARG A 266 -38.16 -0.19 26.64
CA ARG A 266 -38.71 1.18 26.72
C ARG A 266 -40.05 1.31 25.98
N PHE A 267 -40.32 0.44 25.02
CA PHE A 267 -41.51 0.44 24.17
C PHE A 267 -42.37 -0.83 24.35
N GLY A 268 -42.32 -1.45 25.53
CA GLY A 268 -43.24 -2.54 25.91
C GLY A 268 -43.01 -3.88 25.19
N GLY A 269 -41.80 -4.15 24.72
CA GLY A 269 -41.45 -5.34 23.92
C GLY A 269 -41.43 -5.10 22.41
N LEU A 270 -41.55 -3.84 21.96
CA LEU A 270 -41.56 -3.49 20.53
C LEU A 270 -40.25 -2.77 20.12
N ILE A 271 -39.70 -3.12 18.95
CA ILE A 271 -38.58 -2.41 18.31
C ILE A 271 -39.03 -1.80 16.99
N LEU A 272 -38.55 -0.59 16.67
CA LEU A 272 -38.91 0.09 15.42
C LEU A 272 -37.98 -0.34 14.27
N THR A 273 -38.52 -1.13 13.34
CA THR A 273 -37.84 -1.56 12.10
C THR A 273 -38.46 -0.89 10.87
N HIS A 274 -37.82 -1.03 9.71
CA HIS A 274 -38.23 -0.39 8.45
C HIS A 274 -38.27 -1.44 7.33
N VAL A 275 -39.40 -1.59 6.67
CA VAL A 275 -39.63 -2.51 5.55
C VAL A 275 -39.47 -1.76 4.22
N GLU A 276 -38.75 -2.33 3.26
CA GLU A 276 -38.64 -1.76 1.91
C GLU A 276 -39.80 -2.26 1.03
N GLY A 277 -40.63 -1.33 0.55
CA GLY A 277 -41.75 -1.60 -0.36
C GLY A 277 -41.37 -1.46 -1.84
N ASP A 278 -42.27 -1.88 -2.73
CA ASP A 278 -42.00 -2.06 -4.16
C ASP A 278 -41.62 -0.75 -4.90
N ASN A 279 -42.10 0.40 -4.41
CA ASN A 279 -41.74 1.74 -4.94
C ASN A 279 -40.49 2.35 -4.27
N GLU A 280 -39.58 1.50 -3.77
CA GLU A 280 -38.37 1.85 -3.00
C GLU A 280 -38.61 2.70 -1.73
N SER A 281 -39.86 2.76 -1.25
CA SER A 281 -40.26 3.50 -0.05
C SER A 281 -40.05 2.68 1.21
N LEU A 282 -39.42 3.27 2.23
CA LEU A 282 -39.20 2.62 3.53
C LEU A 282 -40.34 2.89 4.50
N MET A 283 -41.06 1.83 4.87
CA MET A 283 -42.23 1.88 5.74
C MET A 283 -41.82 1.50 7.18
N PRO A 284 -42.01 2.37 8.19
CA PRO A 284 -41.68 2.03 9.57
C PRO A 284 -42.75 1.13 10.19
N THR A 285 -42.33 0.03 10.81
CA THR A 285 -43.21 -0.99 11.42
C THR A 285 -42.70 -1.35 12.83
N TRP A 286 -43.61 -1.38 13.81
CA TRP A 286 -43.29 -1.90 15.15
C TRP A 286 -43.21 -3.43 15.10
N THR A 287 -42.07 -3.98 15.49
CA THR A 287 -41.80 -5.42 15.50
C THR A 287 -41.71 -5.92 16.93
N SER A 288 -42.46 -6.96 17.29
CA SER A 288 -42.35 -7.57 18.63
C SER A 288 -41.01 -8.30 18.79
N VAL A 289 -40.36 -8.11 19.94
CA VAL A 289 -39.06 -8.71 20.28
C VAL A 289 -38.93 -9.10 21.75
N ASP A 290 -38.66 -10.38 21.96
CA ASP A 290 -38.14 -10.98 23.19
C ASP A 290 -36.71 -11.54 23.02
N VAL A 291 -36.11 -12.02 24.11
CA VAL A 291 -34.72 -12.53 24.17
C VAL A 291 -34.46 -13.73 23.25
N ASN A 292 -35.47 -14.56 22.97
CA ASN A 292 -35.35 -15.74 22.10
C ASN A 292 -35.56 -15.38 20.62
N SER A 293 -36.34 -14.32 20.38
CA SER A 293 -36.70 -13.84 19.04
C SER A 293 -35.58 -13.08 18.32
N VAL A 294 -34.65 -12.47 19.08
CA VAL A 294 -33.52 -11.67 18.55
C VAL A 294 -32.23 -12.47 18.62
N LYS A 295 -31.63 -12.77 17.47
CA LYS A 295 -30.41 -13.59 17.37
C LYS A 295 -29.36 -12.97 16.45
N THR A 296 -28.08 -13.09 16.80
CA THR A 296 -26.97 -12.75 15.89
C THR A 296 -26.81 -13.85 14.83
N PRO A 297 -26.12 -13.60 13.70
CA PRO A 297 -25.89 -14.62 12.69
C PRO A 297 -25.14 -15.83 13.26
N ARG A 298 -24.18 -15.60 14.17
CA ARG A 298 -23.44 -16.65 14.87
C ARG A 298 -24.37 -17.54 15.69
N GLU A 299 -25.24 -16.97 16.53
CA GLU A 299 -26.22 -17.73 17.33
C GLU A 299 -27.16 -18.58 16.44
N VAL A 300 -27.56 -18.09 15.27
CA VAL A 300 -28.40 -18.84 14.31
C VAL A 300 -27.69 -20.06 13.73
N TRP A 301 -26.38 -19.97 13.44
CA TRP A 301 -25.61 -21.10 12.94
C TRP A 301 -25.17 -22.07 14.03
N GLU A 302 -24.92 -21.57 15.23
CA GLU A 302 -24.63 -22.41 16.40
C GLU A 302 -25.88 -23.22 16.83
N GLU A 303 -27.06 -22.60 16.84
CA GLU A 303 -28.35 -23.29 17.02
C GLU A 303 -28.60 -24.35 15.92
N ALA A 304 -28.28 -24.07 14.66
CA ALA A 304 -28.40 -25.06 13.59
C ALA A 304 -27.43 -26.24 13.79
N ARG A 305 -26.21 -26.00 14.26
CA ARG A 305 -25.26 -27.07 14.59
C ARG A 305 -25.74 -27.90 15.79
N GLU A 306 -26.35 -27.27 16.80
CA GLU A 306 -26.95 -27.95 17.97
C GLU A 306 -28.22 -28.75 17.63
N GLU A 307 -29.05 -28.26 16.70
CA GLU A 307 -30.14 -29.03 16.06
C GLU A 307 -29.63 -30.25 15.26
N GLY A 308 -28.32 -30.39 15.07
CA GLY A 308 -27.66 -31.53 14.43
C GLY A 308 -27.49 -31.41 12.91
N TRP A 309 -27.69 -30.21 12.33
CA TRP A 309 -27.40 -29.97 10.91
C TRP A 309 -25.89 -30.05 10.64
N ASN A 310 -25.51 -30.66 9.51
CA ASN A 310 -24.10 -30.86 9.16
C ASN A 310 -23.50 -29.59 8.51
N VAL A 311 -23.32 -28.52 9.30
CA VAL A 311 -22.92 -27.20 8.82
C VAL A 311 -21.83 -26.54 9.66
N GLU A 312 -20.90 -25.88 8.97
CA GLU A 312 -19.87 -24.98 9.52
C GLU A 312 -20.07 -23.57 8.96
N TYR A 313 -19.83 -22.53 9.77
CA TYR A 313 -20.06 -21.12 9.38
C TYR A 313 -18.79 -20.27 9.48
N HIS A 314 -18.49 -19.54 8.42
CA HIS A 314 -17.34 -18.63 8.30
C HIS A 314 -17.80 -17.24 7.83
N ARG A 315 -17.18 -16.17 8.36
CA ARG A 315 -17.41 -14.79 7.91
C ARG A 315 -16.13 -14.20 7.33
N ILE A 316 -16.16 -13.85 6.05
CA ILE A 316 -15.04 -13.30 5.28
C ILE A 316 -15.55 -12.02 4.56
N PRO A 317 -15.55 -10.86 5.24
CA PRO A 317 -16.32 -9.67 4.82
C PRO A 317 -15.63 -8.86 3.70
N ILE A 318 -16.11 -8.97 2.45
CA ILE A 318 -15.52 -8.25 1.30
C ILE A 318 -16.04 -6.80 1.25
N THR A 319 -15.32 -5.85 1.84
CA THR A 319 -15.72 -4.43 1.77
C THR A 319 -15.45 -3.85 0.36
N PRO A 320 -16.16 -2.78 -0.06
CA PRO A 320 -15.88 -2.13 -1.34
C PRO A 320 -14.60 -1.28 -1.39
N ASP A 321 -13.94 -1.04 -0.24
CA ASP A 321 -12.87 -0.05 -0.07
C ASP A 321 -11.56 -0.64 0.50
N ARG A 322 -11.58 -1.89 0.98
CA ARG A 322 -10.38 -2.69 1.27
C ARG A 322 -9.87 -3.34 -0.01
N ALA A 323 -8.58 -3.61 -0.09
CA ALA A 323 -7.95 -4.16 -1.28
C ALA A 323 -8.28 -5.67 -1.41
N ILE A 324 -8.29 -6.20 -2.64
CA ILE A 324 -8.70 -7.60 -2.89
C ILE A 324 -7.61 -8.57 -2.44
N GLU A 325 -6.36 -8.13 -2.55
CA GLU A 325 -5.15 -8.75 -2.02
C GLU A 325 -5.08 -8.82 -0.49
N ASP A 326 -5.91 -8.07 0.25
CA ASP A 326 -5.88 -8.04 1.72
C ASP A 326 -6.53 -9.32 2.30
N ASN A 327 -5.87 -10.46 2.15
CA ASN A 327 -6.20 -11.77 2.74
C ASN A 327 -7.57 -12.39 2.39
N TYR A 328 -8.39 -11.81 1.51
CA TYR A 328 -9.72 -12.38 1.21
C TYR A 328 -9.66 -13.71 0.47
N LEU A 329 -8.86 -13.76 -0.59
CA LEU A 329 -8.67 -14.97 -1.40
C LEU A 329 -7.96 -16.06 -0.59
N ASP A 330 -6.99 -15.68 0.25
CA ASP A 330 -6.31 -16.57 1.20
C ASP A 330 -7.23 -17.09 2.31
N ALA A 331 -8.16 -16.28 2.82
CA ALA A 331 -9.16 -16.75 3.79
C ALA A 331 -10.11 -17.79 3.18
N TYR A 332 -10.55 -17.60 1.92
CA TYR A 332 -11.32 -18.64 1.21
C TYR A 332 -10.45 -19.89 0.97
N LEU A 333 -9.23 -19.71 0.49
CA LEU A 333 -8.30 -20.81 0.22
C LEU A 333 -8.00 -21.65 1.46
N ASN A 334 -7.71 -21.01 2.60
CA ASN A 334 -7.36 -21.70 3.84
C ASN A 334 -8.50 -22.53 4.43
N VAL A 335 -9.77 -22.15 4.18
CA VAL A 335 -10.94 -22.97 4.56
C VAL A 335 -11.25 -24.03 3.50
N ILE A 336 -11.13 -23.72 2.21
CA ILE A 336 -11.52 -24.67 1.13
C ILE A 336 -10.46 -25.77 0.95
N LYS A 337 -9.17 -25.48 1.13
CA LYS A 337 -8.08 -26.42 0.85
C LYS A 337 -8.08 -27.68 1.71
N SER A 338 -8.61 -27.59 2.94
CA SER A 338 -8.74 -28.69 3.91
C SER A 338 -10.04 -29.51 3.78
N VAL A 339 -10.99 -29.07 2.94
CA VAL A 339 -12.36 -29.60 2.89
C VAL A 339 -12.59 -30.42 1.61
N ASP A 340 -13.24 -31.58 1.73
CA ASP A 340 -13.41 -32.51 0.59
C ASP A 340 -14.33 -31.94 -0.52
N PRO A 341 -13.92 -31.97 -1.81
CA PRO A 341 -14.74 -31.49 -2.93
C PRO A 341 -15.96 -32.35 -3.26
N LEU A 342 -15.94 -33.65 -2.95
CA LEU A 342 -17.02 -34.60 -3.29
C LEU A 342 -18.06 -34.71 -2.17
N GLU A 343 -17.63 -34.58 -0.92
CA GLU A 343 -18.49 -34.78 0.26
C GLU A 343 -18.98 -33.48 0.91
N THR A 344 -18.51 -32.29 0.48
CA THR A 344 -18.87 -31.01 1.11
C THR A 344 -19.27 -29.91 0.13
N ALA A 345 -20.48 -29.38 0.32
CA ALA A 345 -21.00 -28.20 -0.36
C ALA A 345 -20.42 -26.89 0.23
N LEU A 346 -20.14 -25.93 -0.64
CA LEU A 346 -19.71 -24.58 -0.28
C LEU A 346 -20.81 -23.58 -0.64
N VAL A 347 -21.35 -22.84 0.33
CA VAL A 347 -22.44 -21.87 0.10
C VAL A 347 -22.00 -20.45 0.41
N PHE A 348 -22.01 -19.56 -0.57
CA PHE A 348 -21.61 -18.16 -0.42
C PHE A 348 -22.83 -17.23 -0.40
N HIS A 349 -22.90 -16.27 0.53
CA HIS A 349 -23.97 -15.26 0.50
C HIS A 349 -23.51 -13.82 0.78
N CYS A 350 -24.25 -12.88 0.20
CA CYS A 350 -24.24 -11.44 0.49
C CYS A 350 -25.70 -10.93 0.46
N GLY A 351 -25.96 -9.66 0.82
CA GLY A 351 -27.33 -9.11 0.90
C GLY A 351 -28.21 -9.41 -0.32
N MET A 352 -27.76 -9.05 -1.52
CA MET A 352 -28.47 -9.31 -2.79
C MET A 352 -28.04 -10.61 -3.50
N GLY A 353 -27.04 -11.34 -3.00
CA GLY A 353 -26.52 -12.54 -3.65
C GLY A 353 -25.86 -12.33 -5.01
N ALA A 354 -25.56 -11.08 -5.37
CA ALA A 354 -24.97 -10.66 -6.64
C ALA A 354 -23.42 -10.65 -6.54
N VAL A 355 -22.79 -9.52 -6.83
CA VAL A 355 -21.34 -9.38 -7.12
C VAL A 355 -20.40 -10.03 -6.10
N ARG A 356 -20.58 -9.75 -4.79
CA ARG A 356 -19.75 -10.34 -3.71
C ARG A 356 -19.86 -11.87 -3.68
N THR A 357 -21.07 -12.41 -3.87
CA THR A 357 -21.32 -13.85 -3.97
C THR A 357 -20.71 -14.44 -5.25
N THR A 358 -20.92 -13.84 -6.42
CA THR A 358 -20.34 -14.35 -7.68
C THR A 358 -18.81 -14.37 -7.63
N PHE A 359 -18.16 -13.32 -7.09
CA PHE A 359 -16.71 -13.30 -6.93
C PHE A 359 -16.20 -14.45 -6.06
N ALA A 360 -16.82 -14.67 -4.88
CA ALA A 360 -16.45 -15.78 -4.00
C ALA A 360 -16.74 -17.17 -4.62
N MET A 361 -17.85 -17.33 -5.34
CA MET A 361 -18.15 -18.55 -6.11
C MET A 361 -17.08 -18.83 -7.17
N VAL A 362 -16.65 -17.82 -7.93
CA VAL A 362 -15.62 -17.95 -8.97
C VAL A 362 -14.28 -18.37 -8.35
N SER A 363 -13.86 -17.72 -7.26
CA SER A 363 -12.67 -18.12 -6.50
C SER A 363 -12.75 -19.55 -6.00
N ALA A 364 -13.89 -19.95 -5.43
CA ALA A 364 -14.12 -21.31 -4.94
C ALA A 364 -14.10 -22.35 -6.07
N CYS A 365 -14.66 -22.04 -7.24
CA CYS A 365 -14.63 -22.93 -8.41
C CYS A 365 -13.21 -23.18 -8.93
N LEU A 366 -12.33 -22.17 -8.91
CA LEU A 366 -10.91 -22.32 -9.28
C LEU A 366 -10.20 -23.30 -8.32
N ILE A 367 -10.37 -23.11 -7.00
CA ILE A 367 -9.76 -23.98 -5.98
C ILE A 367 -10.33 -25.41 -6.08
N ARG A 368 -11.66 -25.56 -6.14
CA ARG A 368 -12.35 -26.85 -6.25
C ARG A 368 -11.95 -27.61 -7.53
N ARG A 369 -11.77 -26.91 -8.66
CA ARG A 369 -11.23 -27.50 -9.90
C ARG A 369 -9.85 -28.10 -9.67
N LYS A 370 -8.92 -27.35 -9.09
CA LYS A 370 -7.55 -27.84 -8.81
C LYS A 370 -7.55 -29.04 -7.86
N GLN A 371 -8.40 -29.02 -6.82
CA GLN A 371 -8.61 -30.16 -5.91
C GLN A 371 -9.14 -31.43 -6.62
N LEU A 372 -10.03 -31.29 -7.61
CA LEU A 372 -10.52 -32.44 -8.40
C LEU A 372 -9.46 -32.98 -9.37
N ILE A 373 -8.74 -32.10 -10.07
CA ILE A 373 -7.66 -32.49 -10.99
C ILE A 373 -6.53 -33.20 -10.24
N ALA A 374 -6.13 -32.71 -9.06
CA ALA A 374 -5.16 -33.36 -8.19
C ALA A 374 -5.59 -34.76 -7.68
N ARG A 375 -6.89 -35.08 -7.76
CA ARG A 375 -7.46 -36.40 -7.46
C ARG A 375 -7.71 -37.27 -8.70
N GLY A 376 -7.23 -36.85 -9.88
CA GLY A 376 -7.37 -37.58 -11.14
C GLY A 376 -8.74 -37.46 -11.82
N PHE A 377 -9.60 -36.54 -11.39
CA PHE A 377 -10.87 -36.26 -12.08
C PHE A 377 -10.64 -35.33 -13.28
N PRO A 378 -11.45 -35.44 -14.36
CA PRO A 378 -11.35 -34.52 -15.50
C PRO A 378 -11.70 -33.09 -15.10
N ASP A 379 -11.04 -32.11 -15.73
CA ASP A 379 -11.32 -30.69 -15.56
C ASP A 379 -12.76 -30.35 -16.01
N PRO A 380 -13.67 -29.91 -15.11
CA PRO A 380 -15.05 -29.57 -15.47
C PRO A 380 -15.17 -28.31 -16.36
N PHE A 381 -14.08 -27.58 -16.61
CA PHE A 381 -14.03 -26.46 -17.56
C PHE A 381 -13.27 -26.78 -18.85
N ALA A 382 -12.68 -27.98 -19.00
CA ALA A 382 -12.08 -28.38 -20.27
C ALA A 382 -13.14 -28.44 -21.39
N LYS A 383 -12.77 -28.04 -22.60
CA LYS A 383 -13.62 -28.32 -23.77
C LYS A 383 -13.58 -29.83 -24.01
N VAL A 384 -14.73 -30.45 -24.25
CA VAL A 384 -14.81 -31.90 -24.55
C VAL A 384 -14.13 -32.13 -25.90
N ALA A 385 -12.91 -32.67 -25.86
CA ALA A 385 -12.33 -33.29 -27.04
C ALA A 385 -13.22 -34.47 -27.43
N THR A 386 -13.79 -34.43 -28.64
CA THR A 386 -14.41 -35.61 -29.23
C THR A 386 -13.37 -36.71 -29.30
N SER A 387 -13.62 -37.84 -28.65
CA SER A 387 -12.66 -38.91 -28.44
C SER A 387 -12.31 -39.63 -29.74
N THR A 388 -11.34 -39.11 -30.49
CA THR A 388 -10.53 -39.93 -31.38
C THR A 388 -9.70 -40.88 -30.52
N HIS A 389 -9.72 -42.17 -30.87
CA HIS A 389 -8.97 -43.19 -30.13
C HIS A 389 -7.45 -42.98 -30.26
N GLU A 390 -6.71 -43.50 -29.29
CA GLU A 390 -5.25 -43.48 -29.26
C GLU A 390 -4.66 -44.19 -30.49
N SER A 391 -3.44 -43.79 -30.86
CA SER A 391 -2.61 -44.38 -31.95
C SER A 391 -3.19 -44.31 -33.38
N GLY A 392 -3.06 -43.14 -34.01
CA GLY A 392 -3.25 -42.96 -35.45
C GLY A 392 -2.53 -41.71 -35.98
N VAL A 393 -1.96 -41.77 -37.18
CA VAL A 393 -1.44 -40.58 -37.87
C VAL A 393 -2.64 -39.78 -38.37
N ALA A 394 -2.80 -38.54 -37.88
CA ALA A 394 -3.90 -37.67 -38.26
C ALA A 394 -3.92 -37.42 -39.77
N THR A 395 -5.06 -37.68 -40.42
CA THR A 395 -5.18 -37.48 -41.87
C THR A 395 -5.43 -35.99 -42.18
N PRO A 396 -5.15 -35.54 -43.42
CA PRO A 396 -5.50 -34.17 -43.83
C PRO A 396 -7.00 -33.86 -43.68
N ALA A 397 -7.87 -34.87 -43.73
CA ALA A 397 -9.31 -34.71 -43.51
C ALA A 397 -9.65 -34.45 -42.02
N ASP A 398 -8.95 -35.10 -41.09
CA ASP A 398 -9.14 -34.86 -39.64
C ASP A 398 -8.67 -33.44 -39.25
N VAL A 399 -7.57 -32.99 -39.85
CA VAL A 399 -7.06 -31.61 -39.68
C VAL A 399 -8.03 -30.60 -40.28
N GLN A 400 -8.58 -30.85 -41.48
CA GLN A 400 -9.60 -29.98 -42.07
C GLN A 400 -10.90 -29.97 -41.26
N ALA A 401 -11.34 -31.12 -40.74
CA ALA A 401 -12.54 -31.21 -39.90
C ALA A 401 -12.38 -30.46 -38.57
N THR A 402 -11.22 -30.60 -37.90
CA THR A 402 -10.93 -29.86 -36.66
C THR A 402 -10.79 -28.35 -36.89
N VAL A 403 -10.16 -27.92 -37.99
CA VAL A 403 -10.11 -26.49 -38.37
C VAL A 403 -11.50 -25.95 -38.71
N ALA A 404 -12.34 -26.71 -39.43
CA ALA A 404 -13.71 -26.29 -39.74
C ALA A 404 -14.58 -26.17 -38.47
N LEU A 405 -14.45 -27.11 -37.53
CA LEU A 405 -15.12 -27.04 -36.22
C LEU A 405 -14.64 -25.83 -35.40
N GLN A 406 -13.34 -25.52 -35.41
CA GLN A 406 -12.80 -24.31 -34.76
C GLN A 406 -13.32 -23.02 -35.40
N GLN A 407 -13.47 -22.98 -36.73
CA GLN A 407 -14.07 -21.82 -37.43
C GLN A 407 -15.53 -21.63 -37.06
N VAL A 408 -16.33 -22.70 -37.06
CA VAL A 408 -17.75 -22.67 -36.63
C VAL A 408 -17.87 -22.25 -35.16
N GLU A 409 -17.04 -22.79 -34.27
CA GLU A 409 -17.02 -22.41 -32.86
C GLU A 409 -16.65 -20.93 -32.68
N THR A 410 -15.61 -20.45 -33.38
CA THR A 410 -15.21 -19.03 -33.35
C THR A 410 -16.32 -18.12 -33.86
N GLN A 411 -17.04 -18.52 -34.91
CA GLN A 411 -18.19 -17.79 -35.44
C GLN A 411 -19.39 -17.79 -34.48
N GLN A 412 -19.60 -18.88 -33.73
CA GLN A 412 -20.64 -19.00 -32.71
C GLN A 412 -20.32 -18.17 -31.46
N GLU A 413 -19.08 -18.21 -30.97
CA GLU A 413 -18.60 -17.34 -29.87
C GLU A 413 -18.75 -15.86 -30.27
N LEU A 414 -18.37 -15.49 -31.50
CA LEU A 414 -18.52 -14.15 -32.06
C LEU A 414 -19.99 -13.72 -32.13
N SER A 415 -20.87 -14.54 -32.70
CA SER A 415 -22.32 -14.26 -32.78
C SER A 415 -22.95 -14.09 -31.39
N LYS A 416 -22.60 -14.95 -30.43
CA LYS A 416 -23.05 -14.85 -29.04
C LYS A 416 -22.57 -13.55 -28.39
N SER A 417 -21.32 -13.15 -28.63
CA SER A 417 -20.76 -11.91 -28.08
C SER A 417 -21.48 -10.65 -28.59
N LEU A 418 -21.86 -10.61 -29.87
CA LEU A 418 -22.60 -9.48 -30.46
C LEU A 418 -24.03 -9.37 -29.90
N LEU A 419 -24.74 -10.49 -29.74
CA LEU A 419 -26.06 -10.50 -29.12
C LEU A 419 -26.00 -10.03 -27.66
N ARG A 420 -25.02 -10.49 -26.88
CA ARG A 420 -24.84 -10.09 -25.48
C ARG A 420 -24.42 -8.63 -25.33
N LEU A 421 -23.52 -8.14 -26.19
CA LEU A 421 -23.16 -6.73 -26.27
C LEU A 421 -24.37 -5.84 -26.62
N THR A 422 -25.21 -6.25 -27.58
CA THR A 422 -26.41 -5.52 -27.98
C THR A 422 -27.39 -5.38 -26.81
N TYR A 423 -27.59 -6.47 -26.05
CA TYR A 423 -28.43 -6.47 -24.84
C TYR A 423 -27.89 -5.53 -23.75
N LEU A 424 -26.58 -5.57 -23.46
CA LEU A 424 -25.95 -4.68 -22.48
C LEU A 424 -26.07 -3.19 -22.88
N LEU A 425 -25.84 -2.86 -24.15
CA LEU A 425 -26.03 -1.50 -24.65
C LEU A 425 -27.49 -1.06 -24.55
N GLN A 426 -28.45 -1.94 -24.84
CA GLN A 426 -29.88 -1.64 -24.72
C GLN A 426 -30.33 -1.42 -23.26
N GLN A 427 -29.59 -1.94 -22.27
CA GLN A 427 -29.83 -1.66 -20.85
C GLN A 427 -29.22 -0.33 -20.37
N SER A 428 -28.03 0.04 -20.87
CA SER A 428 -27.33 1.28 -20.45
C SER A 428 -27.71 2.53 -21.27
N LEU A 429 -28.36 2.40 -22.43
CA LEU A 429 -28.79 3.54 -23.24
C LEU A 429 -30.20 4.01 -22.85
N PRO A 430 -30.43 5.32 -22.58
CA PRO A 430 -31.75 5.85 -22.26
C PRO A 430 -32.67 5.80 -23.48
N SER A 431 -33.96 5.58 -23.23
CA SER A 431 -35.04 5.53 -24.23
C SER A 431 -35.34 6.86 -24.95
N VAL A 432 -34.41 7.82 -24.88
CA VAL A 432 -34.47 9.15 -25.51
C VAL A 432 -33.55 9.21 -26.74
N ASN A 433 -32.58 8.29 -26.87
CA ASN A 433 -31.73 8.19 -28.04
C ASN A 433 -32.53 7.66 -29.24
N THR A 434 -32.43 8.34 -30.38
CA THR A 434 -33.20 8.03 -31.60
C THR A 434 -32.70 6.80 -32.37
N HIS A 435 -31.56 6.23 -31.99
CA HIS A 435 -30.96 5.08 -32.65
C HIS A 435 -31.03 3.82 -31.78
N SER A 436 -31.42 2.71 -32.40
CA SER A 436 -31.26 1.39 -31.81
C SER A 436 -29.79 1.08 -31.55
N ALA A 437 -29.48 0.31 -30.49
CA ALA A 437 -28.13 -0.17 -30.23
C ALA A 437 -27.53 -0.92 -31.43
N ILE A 438 -28.38 -1.58 -32.24
CA ILE A 438 -27.99 -2.27 -33.48
C ILE A 438 -27.56 -1.27 -34.56
N GLU A 439 -28.28 -0.15 -34.72
CA GLU A 439 -27.97 0.89 -35.72
C GLU A 439 -26.63 1.57 -35.39
N LEU A 440 -26.40 1.89 -34.11
CA LEU A 440 -25.15 2.50 -33.64
C LEU A 440 -23.95 1.59 -33.91
N LEU A 441 -24.07 0.28 -33.65
CA LEU A 441 -23.02 -0.69 -33.93
C LEU A 441 -22.77 -0.86 -35.44
N LEU A 442 -23.82 -0.95 -36.26
CA LEU A 442 -23.70 -1.07 -37.73
C LEU A 442 -23.10 0.19 -38.37
N ALA A 443 -23.39 1.38 -37.83
CA ALA A 443 -22.87 2.64 -38.33
C ALA A 443 -21.37 2.85 -38.01
N GLN A 444 -20.80 2.14 -37.03
CA GLN A 444 -19.43 2.38 -36.54
C GLN A 444 -18.66 1.07 -36.30
N PRO A 445 -18.09 0.44 -37.37
CA PRO A 445 -17.37 -0.83 -37.26
C PRO A 445 -16.18 -0.83 -36.27
N THR A 446 -15.45 0.29 -36.16
CA THR A 446 -14.33 0.43 -35.21
C THR A 446 -14.80 0.50 -33.76
N LEU A 447 -15.93 1.15 -33.50
CA LEU A 447 -16.57 1.14 -32.18
C LEU A 447 -17.11 -0.25 -31.84
N MET A 448 -17.70 -0.96 -32.81
CA MET A 448 -18.14 -2.34 -32.65
C MET A 448 -16.98 -3.26 -32.24
N ASP A 449 -15.81 -3.18 -32.90
CA ASP A 449 -14.65 -3.99 -32.53
C ASP A 449 -14.11 -3.64 -31.13
N ASN A 450 -13.99 -2.34 -30.80
CA ASN A 450 -13.53 -1.91 -29.49
C ASN A 450 -14.47 -2.37 -28.36
N LEU A 451 -15.78 -2.26 -28.56
CA LEU A 451 -16.79 -2.77 -27.63
C LEU A 451 -16.75 -4.30 -27.52
N ARG A 452 -16.53 -5.02 -28.63
CA ARG A 452 -16.35 -6.49 -28.67
C ARG A 452 -15.11 -6.93 -27.90
N LYS A 453 -13.95 -6.31 -28.15
CA LYS A 453 -12.69 -6.52 -27.41
C LYS A 453 -12.91 -6.31 -25.90
N ALA A 454 -13.56 -5.22 -25.51
CA ALA A 454 -13.87 -4.91 -24.11
C ALA A 454 -14.84 -5.94 -23.47
N HIS A 455 -15.89 -6.35 -24.19
CA HIS A 455 -16.81 -7.41 -23.76
C HIS A 455 -16.10 -8.76 -23.54
N MET A 456 -15.12 -9.11 -24.39
CA MET A 456 -14.26 -10.29 -24.21
C MET A 456 -13.22 -10.14 -23.09
N GLY A 457 -13.18 -8.99 -22.38
CA GLY A 457 -12.20 -8.72 -21.33
C GLY A 457 -10.80 -8.37 -21.83
N ASN A 458 -10.63 -8.09 -23.12
CA ASN A 458 -9.32 -7.81 -23.74
C ASN A 458 -8.93 -6.34 -23.56
N TYR A 459 -8.83 -5.90 -22.31
CA TYR A 459 -8.37 -4.56 -21.94
C TYR A 459 -6.84 -4.50 -21.90
N SER A 460 -6.25 -3.34 -22.22
CA SER A 460 -4.79 -3.15 -22.30
C SER A 460 -4.02 -3.53 -21.03
N LEU A 461 -4.64 -3.33 -19.85
CA LEU A 461 -4.10 -3.73 -18.55
C LEU A 461 -4.17 -5.26 -18.34
N ILE A 462 -5.27 -5.90 -18.74
CA ILE A 462 -5.45 -7.36 -18.64
C ILE A 462 -4.46 -8.08 -19.57
N LEU A 463 -4.26 -7.56 -20.79
CA LEU A 463 -3.23 -8.07 -21.71
C LEU A 463 -1.81 -7.90 -21.13
N SER A 464 -1.56 -6.83 -20.36
CA SER A 464 -0.30 -6.64 -19.64
C SER A 464 -0.09 -7.67 -18.52
N LEU A 465 -1.16 -8.09 -17.83
CA LEU A 465 -1.10 -9.16 -16.84
C LEU A 465 -0.78 -10.51 -17.51
N LEU A 466 -1.39 -10.82 -18.67
CA LEU A 466 -1.14 -12.12 -19.34
C LEU A 466 0.33 -12.29 -19.71
N GLY A 467 1.01 -11.19 -20.08
CA GLY A 467 2.45 -11.18 -20.35
C GLY A 467 3.32 -11.54 -19.15
N CYS A 468 2.83 -11.35 -17.92
CA CYS A 468 3.54 -11.62 -16.66
C CYS A 468 3.17 -12.95 -15.98
N LEU A 469 2.09 -13.62 -16.43
CA LEU A 469 1.64 -14.90 -15.90
C LEU A 469 2.16 -16.09 -16.71
N GLU A 470 2.47 -17.20 -16.06
CA GLU A 470 2.70 -18.47 -16.75
C GLU A 470 1.41 -18.94 -17.43
N GLU A 471 1.51 -19.40 -18.68
CA GLU A 471 0.37 -19.72 -19.56
C GLU A 471 -0.79 -18.71 -19.52
N GLY A 472 -0.50 -17.41 -19.44
CA GLY A 472 -1.50 -16.35 -19.19
C GLY A 472 -2.74 -16.36 -20.10
N LEU A 473 -2.62 -16.82 -21.36
CA LEU A 473 -3.76 -17.01 -22.25
C LEU A 473 -4.65 -18.21 -21.86
N HIS A 474 -4.08 -19.31 -21.37
CA HIS A 474 -4.82 -20.42 -20.76
C HIS A 474 -5.52 -19.95 -19.49
N VAL A 475 -4.78 -19.27 -18.60
CA VAL A 475 -5.28 -18.75 -17.32
C VAL A 475 -6.47 -17.81 -17.53
N LYS A 476 -6.38 -16.86 -18.49
CA LYS A 476 -7.52 -16.01 -18.87
C LYS A 476 -8.69 -16.83 -19.40
N LYS A 477 -8.47 -17.77 -20.33
CA LYS A 477 -9.53 -18.62 -20.87
C LYS A 477 -10.20 -19.49 -19.79
N LEU A 478 -9.46 -19.92 -18.77
CA LEU A 478 -10.02 -20.58 -17.59
C LEU A 478 -10.89 -19.61 -16.77
N ALA A 479 -10.33 -18.49 -16.31
CA ALA A 479 -11.05 -17.48 -15.54
C ALA A 479 -12.34 -17.00 -16.24
N ASP A 480 -12.27 -16.73 -17.54
CA ASP A 480 -13.41 -16.37 -18.39
C ASP A 480 -14.53 -17.43 -18.34
N ARG A 481 -14.19 -18.72 -18.51
CA ARG A 481 -15.15 -19.85 -18.44
C ARG A 481 -15.77 -19.99 -17.04
N VAL A 482 -14.98 -19.80 -15.97
CA VAL A 482 -15.49 -19.87 -14.60
C VAL A 482 -16.46 -18.72 -14.32
N ILE A 483 -16.13 -17.49 -14.72
CA ILE A 483 -17.03 -16.32 -14.60
C ILE A 483 -18.34 -16.56 -15.36
N ASP A 484 -18.27 -17.01 -16.61
CA ASP A 484 -19.45 -17.25 -17.45
C ASP A 484 -20.32 -18.43 -16.94
N SER A 485 -19.76 -19.35 -16.15
CA SER A 485 -20.54 -20.40 -15.46
C SER A 485 -21.32 -19.88 -14.25
N CYS A 486 -20.92 -18.74 -13.67
CA CYS A 486 -21.48 -18.14 -12.46
C CYS A 486 -22.34 -16.89 -12.74
N ASP A 487 -22.53 -16.53 -14.01
CA ASP A 487 -23.05 -15.26 -14.52
C ASP A 487 -24.49 -14.89 -14.11
N HIS A 488 -25.32 -15.87 -13.74
CA HIS A 488 -26.78 -15.80 -13.50
C HIS A 488 -27.37 -14.52 -12.86
N VAL A 489 -26.62 -13.85 -11.98
CA VAL A 489 -27.06 -12.64 -11.25
C VAL A 489 -26.14 -11.43 -11.52
N ALA A 490 -24.90 -11.67 -11.94
CA ALA A 490 -23.92 -10.66 -12.34
C ALA A 490 -22.75 -11.35 -13.05
N ASN A 491 -22.31 -10.85 -14.21
CA ASN A 491 -21.05 -11.26 -14.85
C ASN A 491 -19.96 -10.22 -14.57
N LEU A 492 -18.86 -10.65 -13.95
CA LEU A 492 -17.79 -9.77 -13.47
C LEU A 492 -17.04 -9.01 -14.59
N ARG A 493 -17.12 -9.49 -15.84
CA ARG A 493 -16.51 -8.83 -17.01
C ARG A 493 -17.44 -7.78 -17.61
N GLU A 494 -18.73 -8.08 -17.64
CA GLU A 494 -19.78 -7.21 -18.20
C GLU A 494 -19.97 -5.94 -17.34
N GLU A 495 -19.82 -6.02 -16.00
CA GLU A 495 -19.85 -4.86 -15.09
C GLU A 495 -18.86 -3.75 -15.52
N ILE A 496 -17.69 -4.13 -16.05
CA ILE A 496 -16.64 -3.19 -16.48
C ILE A 496 -17.15 -2.34 -17.64
N LEU A 497 -17.74 -3.00 -18.64
CA LEU A 497 -18.22 -2.34 -19.85
C LEU A 497 -19.52 -1.57 -19.58
N ALA A 498 -20.47 -2.15 -18.85
CA ALA A 498 -21.73 -1.50 -18.51
C ALA A 498 -21.48 -0.16 -17.78
N HIS A 499 -20.71 -0.16 -16.69
CA HIS A 499 -20.42 1.08 -15.96
C HIS A 499 -19.51 2.06 -16.72
N ARG A 500 -18.70 1.57 -17.68
CA ARG A 500 -17.98 2.45 -18.60
C ARG A 500 -18.91 3.10 -19.64
N VAL A 501 -19.96 2.42 -20.09
CA VAL A 501 -21.00 2.98 -20.98
C VAL A 501 -21.88 3.98 -20.20
N ASP A 502 -22.36 3.61 -19.00
CA ASP A 502 -23.14 4.50 -18.11
C ASP A 502 -22.42 5.85 -17.90
N TYR A 503 -21.11 5.82 -17.66
CA TYR A 503 -20.28 7.02 -17.47
C TYR A 503 -20.22 7.93 -18.71
N SER A 504 -20.26 7.39 -19.92
CA SER A 504 -20.33 8.19 -21.17
C SER A 504 -21.72 8.74 -21.48
N VAL A 505 -22.76 8.14 -20.92
CA VAL A 505 -24.17 8.45 -21.24
C VAL A 505 -24.81 9.35 -20.19
N THR A 506 -24.36 9.28 -18.94
CA THR A 506 -24.81 10.12 -17.83
C THR A 506 -24.35 11.57 -18.02
N SER A 507 -25.28 12.47 -18.33
CA SER A 507 -25.03 13.91 -18.43
C SER A 507 -25.43 14.67 -17.16
N MET A 508 -24.88 15.88 -17.00
CA MET A 508 -25.23 16.90 -16.00
C MET A 508 -25.00 16.63 -14.50
N ASP A 509 -24.73 15.40 -14.02
CA ASP A 509 -24.30 15.16 -12.63
C ASP A 509 -22.88 14.56 -12.53
N ASP A 510 -21.94 15.37 -12.04
CA ASP A 510 -20.56 14.93 -11.77
C ASP A 510 -20.46 13.91 -10.62
N LYS A 511 -21.39 13.91 -9.65
CA LYS A 511 -21.38 12.91 -8.57
C LYS A 511 -21.75 11.53 -9.11
N GLY A 512 -22.82 11.45 -9.91
CA GLY A 512 -23.23 10.26 -10.65
C GLY A 512 -22.11 9.75 -11.57
N ARG A 513 -21.56 10.60 -12.45
CA ARG A 513 -20.44 10.21 -13.33
C ARG A 513 -19.25 9.67 -12.53
N SER A 514 -18.85 10.35 -11.45
CA SER A 514 -17.78 9.88 -10.56
C SER A 514 -18.08 8.50 -9.95
N ALA A 515 -19.33 8.24 -9.55
CA ALA A 515 -19.73 6.93 -9.04
C ALA A 515 -19.61 5.82 -10.10
N HIS A 516 -20.09 6.03 -11.33
CA HIS A 516 -20.01 5.00 -12.39
C HIS A 516 -18.57 4.66 -12.78
N ILE A 517 -17.68 5.65 -12.95
CA ILE A 517 -16.27 5.36 -13.31
C ILE A 517 -15.51 4.64 -12.18
N GLN A 518 -15.82 4.91 -10.91
CA GLN A 518 -15.23 4.18 -9.78
C GLN A 518 -15.78 2.75 -9.68
N LYS A 519 -17.07 2.51 -9.98
CA LYS A 519 -17.62 1.15 -10.11
C LYS A 519 -16.94 0.38 -11.25
N ALA A 520 -16.76 0.99 -12.42
CA ALA A 520 -16.08 0.38 -13.57
C ALA A 520 -14.64 -0.04 -13.23
N LYS A 521 -13.90 0.77 -12.45
CA LYS A 521 -12.59 0.36 -11.92
C LYS A 521 -12.70 -0.82 -10.95
N ARG A 522 -13.62 -0.78 -9.98
CA ARG A 522 -13.81 -1.87 -9.01
C ARG A 522 -14.18 -3.19 -9.69
N ALA A 523 -14.87 -3.16 -10.83
CA ALA A 523 -15.07 -4.33 -11.68
C ALA A 523 -13.77 -4.77 -12.38
N MET A 524 -12.98 -3.82 -12.93
CA MET A 524 -11.67 -4.10 -13.52
C MET A 524 -10.71 -4.74 -12.50
N GLU A 525 -10.65 -4.24 -11.27
CA GLU A 525 -9.82 -4.82 -10.21
C GLU A 525 -10.23 -6.26 -9.92
N LYS A 526 -11.53 -6.54 -9.71
CA LYS A 526 -12.01 -7.91 -9.50
C LYS A 526 -11.60 -8.84 -10.64
N TYR A 527 -11.76 -8.43 -11.90
CA TYR A 527 -11.41 -9.26 -13.05
C TYR A 527 -9.90 -9.49 -13.17
N TYR A 528 -9.09 -8.44 -12.95
CA TYR A 528 -7.64 -8.52 -12.88
C TYR A 528 -7.19 -9.52 -11.80
N PHE A 529 -7.72 -9.38 -10.57
CA PHE A 529 -7.44 -10.28 -9.46
C PHE A 529 -7.99 -11.70 -9.66
N THR A 530 -9.11 -11.89 -10.36
CA THR A 530 -9.58 -13.24 -10.73
C THR A 530 -8.59 -13.94 -11.67
N ILE A 531 -8.02 -13.24 -12.65
CA ILE A 531 -7.01 -13.80 -13.56
C ILE A 531 -5.69 -14.05 -12.81
N ALA A 532 -5.25 -13.11 -11.97
CA ALA A 532 -4.03 -13.29 -11.16
C ALA A 532 -4.17 -14.47 -10.17
N PHE A 533 -5.31 -14.60 -9.49
CA PHE A 533 -5.61 -15.72 -8.59
C PHE A 533 -5.73 -17.05 -9.35
N ALA A 534 -6.30 -17.07 -10.55
CA ALA A 534 -6.29 -18.25 -11.40
C ALA A 534 -4.85 -18.66 -11.77
N GLY A 535 -3.96 -17.69 -12.05
CA GLY A 535 -2.53 -17.96 -12.29
C GLY A 535 -1.86 -18.59 -11.09
N TYR A 536 -2.00 -17.98 -9.91
CA TYR A 536 -1.54 -18.54 -8.64
C TYR A 536 -2.09 -19.96 -8.37
N VAL A 537 -3.36 -20.24 -8.67
CA VAL A 537 -3.98 -21.56 -8.48
C VAL A 537 -3.41 -22.59 -9.48
N GLU A 538 -3.08 -22.21 -10.71
CA GLU A 538 -2.44 -23.11 -11.67
C GLU A 538 -0.96 -23.38 -11.31
N GLU A 539 -0.21 -22.35 -10.92
CA GLU A 539 1.20 -22.46 -10.47
C GLU A 539 1.34 -23.21 -9.12
N SER A 540 0.33 -23.13 -8.24
CA SER A 540 0.36 -23.82 -6.93
C SER A 540 0.15 -25.33 -7.05
N GLU A 541 1.12 -26.16 -6.68
CA GLU A 541 0.91 -27.61 -6.56
C GLU A 541 0.04 -27.96 -5.34
N ASN A 542 0.41 -27.45 -4.16
CA ASN A 542 -0.15 -27.86 -2.85
C ASN A 542 -0.66 -26.70 -1.98
N PHE A 543 -0.80 -25.48 -2.53
CA PHE A 543 -1.23 -24.26 -1.81
C PHE A 543 -0.41 -23.98 -0.53
N SER A 544 0.92 -24.10 -0.65
CA SER A 544 1.90 -24.00 0.43
C SER A 544 2.20 -22.56 0.87
N GLY A 545 2.40 -21.64 -0.08
CA GLY A 545 2.49 -20.20 0.16
C GLY A 545 1.16 -19.49 -0.14
N SER A 546 0.96 -18.30 0.42
CA SER A 546 -0.27 -17.52 0.22
C SER A 546 -0.32 -16.79 -1.14
N PHE A 547 -1.52 -16.40 -1.56
CA PHE A 547 -1.71 -15.51 -2.71
C PHE A 547 -1.12 -14.12 -2.44
N GLN A 548 -1.19 -13.64 -1.20
CA GLN A 548 -0.50 -12.40 -0.80
C GLN A 548 1.03 -12.51 -1.01
N GLU A 549 1.68 -13.56 -0.49
CA GLU A 549 3.13 -13.79 -0.70
C GLU A 549 3.49 -13.85 -2.19
N TRP A 550 2.69 -14.55 -2.98
CA TRP A 550 2.87 -14.67 -4.44
C TRP A 550 2.71 -13.33 -5.18
N MET A 551 1.77 -12.48 -4.74
CA MET A 551 1.59 -11.11 -5.25
C MET A 551 2.76 -10.19 -4.86
N GLU A 552 3.23 -10.26 -3.61
CA GLU A 552 4.36 -9.47 -3.12
C GLU A 552 5.67 -9.85 -3.83
N ALA A 553 5.88 -11.15 -4.10
CA ALA A 553 6.99 -11.66 -4.91
C ALA A 553 6.89 -11.33 -6.41
N ARG A 554 5.78 -10.73 -6.88
CA ARG A 554 5.51 -10.33 -8.28
C ARG A 554 5.28 -8.82 -8.39
N THR A 555 6.35 -8.08 -8.10
CA THR A 555 6.46 -6.61 -8.19
C THR A 555 5.95 -6.02 -9.52
N GLU A 556 6.13 -6.75 -10.63
CA GLU A 556 5.63 -6.38 -11.96
C GLU A 556 4.09 -6.38 -12.05
N ILE A 557 3.42 -7.32 -11.37
CA ILE A 557 1.96 -7.34 -11.22
C ILE A 557 1.53 -6.24 -10.24
N TRP A 558 2.24 -6.09 -9.12
CA TRP A 558 1.95 -5.08 -8.12
C TRP A 558 2.04 -3.64 -8.65
N ASN A 559 3.01 -3.35 -9.52
CA ASN A 559 3.14 -2.05 -10.17
C ASN A 559 2.02 -1.77 -11.18
N GLN A 560 1.44 -2.80 -11.82
CA GLN A 560 0.23 -2.65 -12.64
C GLN A 560 -1.02 -2.32 -11.79
N VAL A 561 -1.21 -2.98 -10.64
CA VAL A 561 -2.28 -2.65 -9.67
C VAL A 561 -2.12 -1.22 -9.15
N ARG A 562 -0.90 -0.85 -8.75
CA ARG A 562 -0.54 0.51 -8.30
C ARG A 562 -0.77 1.56 -9.40
N PHE A 563 -0.50 1.23 -10.67
CA PHE A 563 -0.81 2.10 -11.82
C PHE A 563 -2.31 2.29 -12.00
N MET A 564 -3.10 1.20 -12.00
CA MET A 564 -4.55 1.22 -12.11
C MET A 564 -5.21 2.11 -11.06
N ARG A 565 -4.79 1.99 -9.78
CA ARG A 565 -5.30 2.83 -8.68
C ARG A 565 -4.85 4.28 -8.79
N LYS A 566 -3.57 4.53 -9.10
CA LYS A 566 -3.00 5.88 -9.23
C LYS A 566 -3.48 6.64 -10.49
N ALA A 567 -4.12 5.97 -11.44
CA ALA A 567 -4.59 6.58 -12.69
C ALA A 567 -5.65 7.68 -12.52
N GLY A 568 -6.32 7.79 -11.36
CA GLY A 568 -7.33 8.83 -11.12
C GLY A 568 -8.52 8.70 -12.07
N LEU A 569 -8.93 9.77 -12.76
CA LEU A 569 -10.01 9.74 -13.76
C LEU A 569 -9.54 9.41 -15.20
N ARG A 570 -8.30 8.93 -15.38
CA ARG A 570 -7.75 8.64 -16.73
C ARG A 570 -8.42 7.42 -17.36
N LEU A 571 -9.12 7.65 -18.47
CA LEU A 571 -9.89 6.62 -19.18
C LEU A 571 -9.01 5.57 -19.89
N ASN A 572 -7.72 5.84 -20.09
CA ASN A 572 -6.74 4.95 -20.76
C ASN A 572 -6.55 3.58 -20.08
N VAL A 573 -7.01 3.41 -18.83
CA VAL A 573 -7.06 2.09 -18.15
C VAL A 573 -8.09 1.16 -18.83
N PHE A 574 -9.10 1.73 -19.48
CA PHE A 574 -10.19 1.01 -20.16
C PHE A 574 -9.97 0.86 -21.67
N THR A 575 -8.80 1.20 -22.23
CA THR A 575 -8.45 0.91 -23.64
C THR A 575 -8.71 -0.57 -23.95
N PRO A 576 -9.49 -0.91 -25.00
CA PRO A 576 -9.84 -0.06 -26.15
C PRO A 576 -11.00 0.94 -25.95
N VAL A 577 -11.92 0.74 -25.00
CA VAL A 577 -13.05 1.65 -24.71
C VAL A 577 -12.67 2.85 -23.83
N ALA A 578 -11.47 3.39 -24.06
CA ALA A 578 -11.00 4.62 -23.42
C ALA A 578 -11.78 5.83 -23.92
N ASP A 579 -12.01 5.94 -25.24
CA ASP A 579 -12.99 6.86 -25.81
C ASP A 579 -14.32 6.14 -26.10
N LEU A 580 -15.43 6.81 -25.77
CA LEU A 580 -16.81 6.44 -26.11
C LEU A 580 -17.62 7.71 -26.50
N SER A 581 -16.94 8.75 -26.98
CA SER A 581 -17.53 10.05 -27.33
C SER A 581 -18.64 9.95 -28.39
N ALA A 582 -18.55 8.98 -29.30
CA ALA A 582 -19.59 8.68 -30.27
C ALA A 582 -20.92 8.23 -29.62
N ILE A 583 -20.87 7.43 -28.55
CA ILE A 583 -22.06 7.04 -27.77
C ILE A 583 -22.63 8.25 -27.02
N SER A 584 -21.74 9.11 -26.51
CA SER A 584 -22.08 10.29 -25.72
C SER A 584 -22.75 11.41 -26.54
N LYS A 585 -22.40 11.57 -27.82
CA LYS A 585 -22.85 12.69 -28.67
C LYS A 585 -24.05 12.39 -29.56
N GLY A 586 -24.31 11.13 -29.91
CA GLY A 586 -25.43 10.74 -30.80
C GLY A 586 -25.31 11.17 -32.27
N GLU A 587 -24.44 12.15 -32.59
CA GLU A 587 -24.17 12.59 -33.96
C GLU A 587 -23.37 11.53 -34.75
N SER A 588 -23.72 11.39 -36.04
CA SER A 588 -22.85 10.72 -37.00
C SER A 588 -21.58 11.55 -37.20
N VAL A 589 -20.50 11.15 -36.52
CA VAL A 589 -19.17 11.72 -36.72
C VAL A 589 -18.82 11.58 -38.21
N GLN A 590 -18.83 12.70 -38.94
CA GLN A 590 -18.31 12.73 -40.30
C GLN A 590 -16.89 12.17 -40.26
N ALA A 591 -16.61 11.18 -41.12
CA ALA A 591 -15.27 10.62 -41.24
C ALA A 591 -14.25 11.76 -41.31
N PRO A 592 -13.16 11.72 -40.51
CA PRO A 592 -12.31 12.87 -40.29
C PRO A 592 -11.87 13.42 -41.64
N LYS A 593 -12.18 14.69 -41.91
CA LYS A 593 -11.79 15.34 -43.17
C LYS A 593 -10.29 15.14 -43.35
N VAL A 594 -9.92 14.37 -44.37
CA VAL A 594 -8.53 14.13 -44.72
C VAL A 594 -7.91 15.48 -45.05
N VAL A 595 -7.12 16.01 -44.10
CA VAL A 595 -6.30 17.18 -44.31
C VAL A 595 -5.19 16.72 -45.25
N GLY A 596 -5.40 16.96 -46.56
CA GLY A 596 -4.50 16.50 -47.62
C GLY A 596 -3.08 16.95 -47.34
N GLY A 597 -2.18 15.99 -47.07
CA GLY A 597 -0.84 16.27 -46.55
C GLY A 597 -0.17 15.12 -45.80
N ARG A 598 -0.92 14.11 -45.32
CA ARG A 598 -0.33 12.82 -44.91
C ARG A 598 -0.01 11.95 -46.12
N VAL A 599 1.06 11.17 -46.04
CA VAL A 599 1.53 10.30 -47.12
C VAL A 599 0.93 8.90 -46.93
N LEU A 600 0.57 8.24 -48.03
CA LEU A 600 -0.11 6.93 -48.03
C LEU A 600 0.63 5.78 -47.28
N GLY A 601 1.93 5.96 -46.95
CA GLY A 601 2.70 5.02 -46.11
C GLY A 601 2.46 5.15 -44.61
N ASP A 602 2.05 6.34 -44.13
CA ASP A 602 1.78 6.59 -42.71
C ASP A 602 0.55 5.81 -42.24
N GLU A 603 -0.49 5.76 -43.07
CA GLU A 603 -1.77 5.11 -42.74
C GLU A 603 -1.63 3.59 -42.59
N TRP A 604 -0.78 2.95 -43.40
CA TRP A 604 -0.48 1.52 -43.27
C TRP A 604 0.35 1.21 -42.02
N THR A 605 1.28 2.11 -41.67
CA THR A 605 2.07 2.02 -40.42
C THR A 605 1.16 2.10 -39.20
N ASP A 606 0.32 3.15 -39.13
CA ASP A 606 -0.70 3.34 -38.11
C ASP A 606 -1.59 2.10 -38.00
N HIS A 607 -2.02 1.53 -39.14
CA HIS A 607 -2.85 0.33 -39.19
C HIS A 607 -2.17 -0.90 -38.58
N VAL A 608 -0.88 -1.13 -38.84
CA VAL A 608 -0.14 -2.27 -38.23
C VAL A 608 0.01 -2.07 -36.72
N VAL A 609 0.44 -0.88 -36.27
CA VAL A 609 0.61 -0.60 -34.82
C VAL A 609 -0.73 -0.71 -34.05
N LYS A 610 -1.86 -0.41 -34.69
CA LYS A 610 -3.21 -0.51 -34.10
C LYS A 610 -3.84 -1.91 -34.18
N ASN A 611 -3.32 -2.80 -35.03
CA ASN A 611 -3.83 -4.18 -35.16
C ASN A 611 -2.87 -5.26 -34.60
N ARG A 612 -1.72 -4.86 -34.03
CA ARG A 612 -0.80 -5.75 -33.30
C ARG A 612 -1.55 -6.56 -32.22
N SER A 613 -1.48 -7.88 -32.34
CA SER A 613 -2.32 -8.84 -31.59
C SER A 613 -1.53 -9.78 -30.68
N GLY A 614 -0.22 -9.60 -30.56
CA GLY A 614 0.64 -10.35 -29.65
C GLY A 614 0.31 -10.13 -28.18
N ILE A 615 0.90 -10.93 -27.29
CA ILE A 615 0.71 -10.78 -25.83
C ILE A 615 1.52 -9.58 -25.31
N ILE A 616 2.77 -9.50 -25.75
CA ILE A 616 3.74 -8.44 -25.45
C ILE A 616 3.71 -7.38 -26.56
N LEU A 617 3.82 -7.78 -27.83
CA LEU A 617 3.75 -6.90 -29.01
C LEU A 617 2.30 -6.66 -29.44
N ARG A 618 1.59 -5.89 -28.63
CA ARG A 618 0.15 -5.58 -28.77
C ARG A 618 -0.14 -4.18 -29.30
N GLU A 619 -1.42 -3.89 -29.55
CA GLU A 619 -1.97 -2.59 -29.94
C GLU A 619 -1.28 -1.41 -29.20
N GLY A 620 -0.68 -0.49 -29.97
CA GLY A 620 0.04 0.67 -29.44
C GLY A 620 1.45 0.40 -28.90
N MET A 621 2.04 -0.78 -29.14
CA MET A 621 3.45 -1.09 -28.85
C MET A 621 4.33 -0.93 -30.09
N LEU A 622 5.55 -0.42 -29.87
CA LEU A 622 6.59 -0.21 -30.89
C LEU A 622 7.86 -0.99 -30.52
N LEU A 623 8.58 -1.47 -31.53
CA LEU A 623 9.96 -1.95 -31.40
C LEU A 623 10.90 -0.83 -31.83
N LYS A 624 11.51 -0.13 -30.88
CA LYS A 624 12.43 0.98 -31.18
C LYS A 624 13.87 0.48 -31.18
N SER A 625 14.63 0.81 -32.23
CA SER A 625 16.08 0.65 -32.25
C SER A 625 16.69 1.38 -31.05
N ASP A 626 17.50 0.65 -30.28
CA ASP A 626 17.96 1.11 -28.96
C ASP A 626 19.11 2.12 -29.07
N GLN A 627 19.81 2.16 -30.21
CA GLN A 627 20.86 3.12 -30.52
C GLN A 627 20.31 4.55 -30.68
N TRP A 628 20.89 5.50 -29.95
CA TRP A 628 20.55 6.93 -30.04
C TRP A 628 21.54 7.65 -30.96
N LYS A 629 21.11 7.98 -32.19
CA LYS A 629 21.94 8.64 -33.21
C LYS A 629 22.39 10.07 -32.82
N SER A 630 21.76 10.66 -31.80
CA SER A 630 21.98 12.02 -31.32
C SER A 630 23.18 12.17 -30.36
N GLU A 631 23.39 11.25 -29.42
CA GLU A 631 24.47 11.36 -28.41
C GLU A 631 25.85 10.88 -28.88
N GLY A 632 25.95 10.21 -30.04
CA GLY A 632 27.19 9.62 -30.57
C GLY A 632 28.30 10.59 -31.01
N ARG A 633 28.30 11.84 -30.54
CA ARG A 633 29.25 12.90 -30.93
C ARG A 633 30.30 13.26 -29.87
N ASN A 634 30.11 12.86 -28.61
CA ASN A 634 31.04 13.17 -27.50
C ASN A 634 31.81 11.92 -27.03
N ALA A 635 32.44 11.20 -27.97
CA ALA A 635 33.23 10.00 -27.64
C ALA A 635 34.66 10.37 -27.24
N GLY A 636 35.01 10.18 -25.97
CA GLY A 636 36.37 10.38 -25.45
C GLY A 636 37.23 9.11 -25.55
N ALA A 637 38.49 9.29 -25.95
CA ALA A 637 39.59 8.30 -25.96
C ALA A 637 39.40 7.01 -26.78
N GLU A 638 38.46 6.13 -26.45
CA GLU A 638 38.35 4.77 -27.00
C GLU A 638 36.93 4.42 -27.45
N SER A 639 36.52 4.92 -28.62
CA SER A 639 35.21 4.62 -29.21
C SER A 639 35.21 3.26 -29.92
N LEU A 640 34.68 2.22 -29.26
CA LEU A 640 34.47 0.90 -29.87
C LEU A 640 33.17 0.89 -30.69
N ARG A 641 33.28 0.65 -32.01
CA ARG A 641 32.14 0.71 -32.94
C ARG A 641 31.03 -0.25 -32.50
N GLY A 642 29.84 0.29 -32.23
CA GLY A 642 28.66 -0.47 -31.78
C GLY A 642 28.50 -0.56 -30.26
N ALA A 643 29.54 -0.29 -29.46
CA ALA A 643 29.47 -0.21 -28.00
C ALA A 643 29.55 1.25 -27.51
N ILE A 644 28.38 1.89 -27.37
CA ILE A 644 28.27 3.28 -26.90
C ILE A 644 28.90 3.42 -25.51
N ASN A 645 29.75 4.44 -25.28
CA ASN A 645 30.35 4.78 -23.98
C ASN A 645 31.11 3.64 -23.29
N PHE A 646 31.73 2.74 -24.07
CA PHE A 646 32.65 1.72 -23.58
C PHE A 646 33.83 2.34 -22.81
N ARG A 647 34.16 1.76 -21.65
CA ARG A 647 35.29 2.15 -20.80
C ARG A 647 35.76 1.04 -19.87
N ASN A 648 37.01 1.13 -19.42
CA ASN A 648 37.51 0.49 -18.20
C ASN A 648 37.40 1.48 -17.02
N ILE A 649 37.09 0.99 -15.82
CA ILE A 649 37.15 1.79 -14.58
C ILE A 649 38.61 1.81 -14.09
N PRO A 650 39.27 2.99 -14.01
CA PRO A 650 40.73 3.09 -13.89
C PRO A 650 41.35 2.23 -12.78
N GLY A 651 42.31 1.38 -13.15
CA GLY A 651 43.04 0.53 -12.20
C GLY A 651 42.28 -0.72 -11.74
N THR A 652 41.22 -1.11 -12.46
CA THR A 652 40.40 -2.30 -12.15
C THR A 652 40.20 -3.18 -13.39
N ASN A 653 39.58 -4.35 -13.21
CA ASN A 653 39.06 -5.19 -14.29
C ASN A 653 37.54 -5.01 -14.52
N ILE A 654 36.98 -3.87 -14.10
CA ILE A 654 35.58 -3.51 -14.28
C ILE A 654 35.47 -2.67 -15.56
N TYR A 655 34.54 -3.04 -16.45
CA TYR A 655 34.23 -2.32 -17.69
C TYR A 655 32.75 -1.92 -17.71
N ALA A 656 32.41 -0.85 -18.43
CA ALA A 656 31.05 -0.35 -18.54
C ALA A 656 30.72 0.15 -19.96
N LEU A 657 29.50 -0.10 -20.43
CA LEU A 657 29.04 0.30 -21.78
C LEU A 657 27.51 0.43 -21.92
N GLY A 658 27.07 1.03 -23.03
CA GLY A 658 25.69 0.99 -23.53
C GLY A 658 25.34 -0.34 -24.18
N GLN A 659 24.13 -0.48 -24.72
CA GLN A 659 23.67 -1.74 -25.31
C GLN A 659 24.43 -2.00 -26.63
N PRO A 660 25.23 -3.09 -26.74
CA PRO A 660 25.97 -3.39 -27.96
C PRO A 660 25.08 -4.06 -29.02
N ASN A 661 25.44 -3.91 -30.30
CA ASN A 661 25.03 -4.86 -31.33
C ASN A 661 25.91 -6.13 -31.26
N GLU A 662 25.55 -7.17 -32.01
CA GLU A 662 26.22 -8.48 -31.96
C GLU A 662 27.73 -8.41 -32.24
N GLU A 663 28.13 -7.71 -33.32
CA GLU A 663 29.54 -7.46 -33.67
C GLU A 663 30.35 -6.83 -32.52
N ALA A 664 29.73 -5.94 -31.75
CA ALA A 664 30.40 -5.21 -30.67
C ALA A 664 30.55 -6.05 -29.40
N ILE A 665 29.72 -7.08 -29.19
CA ILE A 665 29.92 -8.05 -28.10
C ILE A 665 31.24 -8.79 -28.33
N GLU A 666 31.48 -9.27 -29.55
CA GLU A 666 32.75 -9.94 -29.90
C GLU A 666 33.95 -9.01 -29.68
N ALA A 667 33.86 -7.78 -30.19
CA ALA A 667 34.96 -6.82 -30.13
C ALA A 667 35.27 -6.37 -28.68
N VAL A 668 34.27 -6.30 -27.79
CA VAL A 668 34.49 -6.08 -26.35
C VAL A 668 35.19 -7.27 -25.72
N VAL A 669 34.79 -8.51 -26.01
CA VAL A 669 35.46 -9.70 -25.47
C VAL A 669 36.90 -9.79 -25.97
N ARG A 670 37.18 -9.45 -27.23
CA ARG A 670 38.55 -9.33 -27.77
C ARG A 670 39.37 -8.30 -27.02
N ARG A 671 38.86 -7.07 -26.80
CA ARG A 671 39.61 -6.07 -26.03
C ARG A 671 39.89 -6.53 -24.60
N VAL A 672 38.91 -7.13 -23.91
CA VAL A 672 39.13 -7.70 -22.57
C VAL A 672 40.18 -8.82 -22.59
N LYS A 673 40.30 -9.56 -23.70
CA LYS A 673 41.34 -10.59 -23.93
C LYS A 673 42.72 -10.00 -24.29
N GLU A 674 42.78 -8.83 -24.93
CA GLU A 674 44.00 -8.05 -25.15
C GLU A 674 44.53 -7.48 -23.84
N ASP A 675 43.66 -6.84 -23.04
CA ASP A 675 43.99 -6.25 -21.75
C ASP A 675 44.40 -7.31 -20.70
N TYR A 676 43.76 -8.49 -20.75
CA TYR A 676 44.03 -9.61 -19.84
C TYR A 676 44.31 -10.92 -20.61
N PRO A 677 45.53 -11.15 -21.15
CA PRO A 677 45.84 -12.31 -22.02
C PRO A 677 45.50 -13.69 -21.43
N ASN A 678 45.53 -13.83 -20.10
CA ASN A 678 45.20 -15.08 -19.39
C ASN A 678 43.71 -15.21 -19.02
N VAL A 679 42.83 -14.31 -19.46
CA VAL A 679 41.38 -14.43 -19.20
C VAL A 679 40.80 -15.62 -19.95
N HIS A 680 40.04 -16.46 -19.23
CA HIS A 680 39.29 -17.57 -19.79
C HIS A 680 37.77 -17.40 -19.62
N LYS A 681 37.36 -16.42 -18.80
CA LYS A 681 35.96 -16.16 -18.43
C LYS A 681 35.75 -14.67 -18.19
N VAL A 682 34.62 -14.14 -18.64
CA VAL A 682 34.17 -12.77 -18.38
C VAL A 682 32.77 -12.81 -17.79
N ALA A 683 32.55 -12.10 -16.69
CA ALA A 683 31.23 -11.95 -16.09
C ALA A 683 30.53 -10.75 -16.74
N TRP A 684 29.47 -10.98 -17.51
CA TRP A 684 28.74 -9.93 -18.23
C TRP A 684 27.37 -9.69 -17.59
N ILE A 685 27.22 -8.54 -16.94
CA ILE A 685 26.01 -8.15 -16.23
C ILE A 685 25.25 -7.11 -17.07
N ASN A 686 24.06 -7.49 -17.55
CA ASN A 686 23.15 -6.56 -18.21
C ASN A 686 22.16 -6.00 -17.17
N LEU A 687 22.15 -4.67 -17.04
CA LEU A 687 21.50 -3.94 -15.95
C LEU A 687 20.07 -3.48 -16.28
N ARG A 688 19.38 -4.15 -17.22
CA ARG A 688 18.16 -3.60 -17.84
C ARG A 688 16.87 -4.29 -17.44
N GLU A 689 15.97 -3.50 -16.86
CA GLU A 689 14.53 -3.77 -16.64
C GLU A 689 13.71 -3.83 -17.94
N GLU A 690 14.21 -3.25 -19.03
CA GLU A 690 13.48 -3.22 -20.30
C GLU A 690 13.66 -4.54 -21.09
N PRO A 691 12.61 -5.08 -21.72
CA PRO A 691 12.74 -6.20 -22.66
C PRO A 691 13.45 -5.76 -23.94
N ILE A 692 14.44 -6.56 -24.34
CA ILE A 692 15.31 -6.38 -25.49
C ILE A 692 15.15 -7.58 -26.41
N ILE A 693 15.17 -7.32 -27.70
CA ILE A 693 15.24 -8.34 -28.75
C ILE A 693 16.31 -7.91 -29.76
N TYR A 694 17.04 -8.87 -30.31
CA TYR A 694 17.93 -8.65 -31.44
C TYR A 694 17.20 -9.08 -32.71
N VAL A 695 17.27 -8.23 -33.73
CA VAL A 695 16.77 -8.49 -35.09
C VAL A 695 17.90 -8.11 -36.03
N ASN A 696 18.32 -9.03 -36.91
CA ASN A 696 19.45 -8.81 -37.83
C ASN A 696 20.74 -8.34 -37.09
N GLY A 697 21.03 -8.95 -35.92
CA GLY A 697 22.16 -8.59 -35.04
C GLY A 697 22.06 -7.23 -34.33
N ALA A 698 20.98 -6.47 -34.54
CA ALA A 698 20.76 -5.13 -33.98
C ALA A 698 19.76 -5.13 -32.81
N ALA A 699 20.15 -4.49 -31.70
CA ALA A 699 19.34 -4.42 -30.49
C ALA A 699 18.15 -3.46 -30.60
N HIS A 700 16.96 -3.97 -30.28
CA HIS A 700 15.69 -3.28 -30.27
C HIS A 700 15.02 -3.41 -28.89
N CYS A 701 14.38 -2.33 -28.44
CA CYS A 701 13.72 -2.25 -27.14
C CYS A 701 12.22 -1.98 -27.31
N LEU A 702 11.40 -2.64 -26.50
CA LEU A 702 9.96 -2.44 -26.48
C LEU A 702 9.58 -1.05 -25.92
N ARG A 703 8.59 -0.40 -26.55
CA ARG A 703 8.09 0.95 -26.23
C ARG A 703 6.57 1.04 -26.42
N ARG A 704 5.93 2.03 -25.77
CA ARG A 704 4.55 2.45 -26.09
C ARG A 704 4.57 3.62 -27.07
N GLU A 705 3.66 3.62 -28.04
CA GLU A 705 3.45 4.69 -29.04
C GLU A 705 3.44 6.09 -28.39
N ASN A 706 2.54 6.30 -27.43
CA ASN A 706 2.35 7.57 -26.70
C ASN A 706 3.56 8.02 -25.87
N TYR A 707 4.59 7.17 -25.68
CA TYR A 707 5.78 7.43 -24.87
C TYR A 707 7.06 6.86 -25.50
N SER A 708 7.18 6.90 -26.82
CA SER A 708 8.23 6.22 -27.61
C SER A 708 9.69 6.48 -27.15
N LEU A 709 9.98 7.68 -26.64
CA LEU A 709 11.29 8.09 -26.12
C LEU A 709 11.54 7.77 -24.63
N ARG A 710 10.60 7.13 -23.93
CA ARG A 710 10.71 6.84 -22.48
C ARG A 710 10.68 5.35 -22.18
N ASN A 711 11.42 4.94 -21.15
CA ASN A 711 11.36 3.58 -20.63
C ASN A 711 9.97 3.30 -20.04
N MET A 712 9.44 2.10 -20.34
CA MET A 712 8.18 1.64 -19.80
C MET A 712 8.36 1.29 -18.33
N LYS A 713 7.48 1.81 -17.46
CA LYS A 713 7.59 1.64 -15.99
C LYS A 713 6.77 0.45 -15.46
N ASP A 714 6.33 -0.43 -16.35
CA ASP A 714 5.46 -1.57 -16.07
C ASP A 714 6.22 -2.77 -15.49
N TYR A 715 7.54 -2.83 -15.72
CA TYR A 715 8.43 -3.94 -15.34
C TYR A 715 9.44 -3.55 -14.24
N GLY A 716 9.27 -2.40 -13.58
CA GLY A 716 10.21 -1.93 -12.57
C GLY A 716 10.27 -2.90 -11.37
N GLY A 717 11.47 -3.43 -11.10
CA GLY A 717 11.71 -4.43 -10.05
C GLY A 717 11.32 -5.87 -10.42
N ILE A 718 11.04 -6.17 -11.71
CA ILE A 718 10.81 -7.54 -12.20
C ILE A 718 12.02 -8.43 -11.88
N SER A 719 11.83 -9.73 -11.62
CA SER A 719 12.97 -10.64 -11.43
C SER A 719 13.62 -11.04 -12.76
N ALA A 720 14.93 -11.33 -12.74
CA ALA A 720 15.74 -11.65 -13.91
C ALA A 720 15.12 -12.75 -14.80
N GLY A 721 14.79 -13.91 -14.24
CA GLY A 721 14.21 -15.03 -14.99
C GLY A 721 12.84 -14.74 -15.59
N ARG A 722 12.01 -13.89 -14.94
CA ARG A 722 10.72 -13.48 -15.51
C ARG A 722 10.88 -12.47 -16.66
N LEU A 723 11.92 -11.64 -16.62
CA LEU A 723 12.27 -10.78 -17.76
C LEU A 723 12.75 -11.61 -18.96
N GLU A 724 13.55 -12.65 -18.73
CA GLU A 724 13.97 -13.58 -19.80
C GLU A 724 12.75 -14.27 -20.45
N ILE A 725 11.82 -14.81 -19.65
CA ILE A 725 10.55 -15.39 -20.16
C ILE A 725 9.73 -14.37 -20.96
N LEU A 726 9.80 -13.08 -20.61
CA LEU A 726 9.12 -12.00 -21.34
C LEU A 726 9.84 -11.66 -22.65
N GLU A 727 11.17 -11.70 -22.69
CA GLU A 727 11.97 -11.58 -23.92
C GLU A 727 11.68 -12.76 -24.87
N ASP A 728 11.56 -13.99 -24.37
CA ASP A 728 11.16 -15.17 -25.16
C ASP A 728 9.73 -15.03 -25.73
N ARG A 729 8.79 -14.48 -24.96
CA ARG A 729 7.43 -14.19 -25.43
C ARG A 729 7.41 -13.09 -26.50
N LEU A 730 8.26 -12.07 -26.34
CA LEU A 730 8.44 -11.01 -27.33
C LEU A 730 9.03 -11.57 -28.63
N LYS A 731 10.01 -12.48 -28.56
CA LYS A 731 10.54 -13.22 -29.72
C LYS A 731 9.44 -13.98 -30.46
N ASN A 732 8.56 -14.68 -29.74
CA ASN A 732 7.46 -15.44 -30.33
C ASN A 732 6.40 -14.52 -31.00
N ASP A 733 5.99 -13.42 -30.37
CA ASP A 733 5.09 -12.44 -30.98
C ASP A 733 5.71 -11.84 -32.27
N ILE A 734 7.01 -11.58 -32.25
CA ILE A 734 7.78 -11.03 -33.38
C ILE A 734 7.84 -12.01 -34.55
N ILE A 735 8.12 -13.29 -34.28
CA ILE A 735 8.11 -14.35 -35.31
C ILE A 735 6.71 -14.49 -35.91
N ALA A 736 5.64 -14.35 -35.11
CA ALA A 736 4.27 -14.35 -35.60
C ALA A 736 3.97 -13.12 -36.50
N GLU A 737 4.48 -11.93 -36.17
CA GLU A 737 4.37 -10.73 -37.01
C GLU A 737 5.13 -10.91 -38.34
N VAL A 738 6.39 -11.36 -38.30
CA VAL A 738 7.23 -11.63 -39.49
C VAL A 738 6.55 -12.61 -40.44
N ASN A 739 6.01 -13.71 -39.92
CA ASN A 739 5.28 -14.70 -40.70
C ASN A 739 3.99 -14.11 -41.31
N SER A 740 3.30 -13.23 -40.58
CA SER A 740 2.06 -12.58 -41.05
C SER A 740 2.31 -11.55 -42.16
N PHE A 741 3.46 -10.86 -42.16
CA PHE A 741 3.81 -9.81 -43.13
C PHE A 741 4.81 -10.25 -44.22
N GLN A 742 4.99 -11.57 -44.38
CA GLN A 742 5.80 -12.23 -45.41
C GLN A 742 7.31 -11.90 -45.29
N GLY A 743 7.92 -12.20 -44.14
CA GLY A 743 9.35 -12.02 -43.92
C GLY A 743 9.77 -10.58 -43.57
N ARG A 744 8.83 -9.75 -43.12
CA ARG A 744 9.05 -8.32 -42.83
C ARG A 744 8.49 -7.93 -41.47
N ILE A 745 9.15 -6.97 -40.82
CA ILE A 745 8.76 -6.46 -39.50
C ILE A 745 8.78 -4.93 -39.45
N LEU A 746 7.86 -4.36 -38.66
CA LEU A 746 7.75 -2.92 -38.47
C LEU A 746 8.54 -2.45 -37.24
N LEU A 747 9.81 -2.13 -37.49
CA LEU A 747 10.74 -1.51 -36.55
C LEU A 747 10.55 0.01 -36.53
N HIS A 748 11.17 0.68 -35.56
CA HIS A 748 11.12 2.14 -35.41
C HIS A 748 12.50 2.68 -35.09
N THR A 749 12.92 3.76 -35.74
CA THR A 749 14.23 4.40 -35.49
C THR A 749 14.07 5.86 -35.09
N GLU A 750 15.12 6.45 -34.52
CA GLU A 750 15.13 7.84 -34.08
C GLU A 750 15.94 8.70 -35.05
N ASN A 751 15.37 9.83 -35.44
CA ASN A 751 16.01 10.85 -36.25
C ASN A 751 16.83 11.83 -35.40
N ALA A 752 17.64 12.67 -36.04
CA ALA A 752 18.51 13.64 -35.35
C ALA A 752 17.74 14.75 -34.60
N ASP A 753 16.45 14.93 -34.86
CA ASP A 753 15.53 15.84 -34.16
C ASP A 753 14.78 15.17 -33.00
N GLY A 754 15.01 13.87 -32.75
CA GLY A 754 14.28 13.07 -31.77
C GLY A 754 12.91 12.56 -32.24
N SER A 755 12.52 12.81 -33.50
CA SER A 755 11.32 12.17 -34.07
C SER A 755 11.54 10.65 -34.20
N VAL A 756 10.53 9.87 -33.84
CA VAL A 756 10.55 8.40 -33.98
C VAL A 756 9.77 8.03 -35.22
N VAL A 757 10.43 7.41 -36.19
CA VAL A 757 9.88 7.06 -37.51
C VAL A 757 9.82 5.55 -37.71
N PRO A 758 8.80 5.04 -38.41
CA PRO A 758 8.71 3.63 -38.79
C PRO A 758 9.80 3.26 -39.81
N VAL A 759 10.27 2.02 -39.73
CA VAL A 759 11.15 1.39 -40.72
C VAL A 759 10.66 -0.04 -40.90
N TRP A 760 10.31 -0.41 -42.14
CA TRP A 760 10.13 -1.81 -42.50
C TRP A 760 11.51 -2.42 -42.76
N ASP A 761 11.78 -3.55 -42.10
CA ASP A 761 13.00 -4.34 -42.30
C ASP A 761 12.64 -5.78 -42.71
N GLU A 762 13.53 -6.44 -43.43
CA GLU A 762 13.39 -7.84 -43.83
C GLU A 762 14.10 -8.73 -42.79
N ALA A 763 13.39 -9.74 -42.28
CA ALA A 763 13.89 -10.61 -41.21
C ALA A 763 13.39 -12.04 -41.38
N ASP A 764 14.28 -13.01 -41.23
CA ASP A 764 13.97 -14.43 -41.11
C ASP A 764 13.74 -14.76 -39.62
N PRO A 765 12.78 -15.63 -39.26
CA PRO A 765 12.62 -16.13 -37.88
C PRO A 765 13.90 -16.63 -37.19
N LYS A 766 14.93 -17.05 -37.94
CA LYS A 766 16.25 -17.43 -37.39
C LYS A 766 17.12 -16.25 -36.94
N ASP A 767 16.94 -15.07 -37.54
CA ASP A 767 17.76 -13.86 -37.32
C ASP A 767 17.17 -12.97 -36.19
N ILE A 768 16.31 -13.57 -35.36
CA ILE A 768 15.56 -12.96 -34.26
C ILE A 768 15.95 -13.69 -32.98
N ALA A 769 16.67 -13.02 -32.07
CA ALA A 769 17.27 -13.64 -30.89
C ALA A 769 17.04 -12.83 -29.61
N VAL A 770 16.88 -13.52 -28.48
CA VAL A 770 16.90 -12.88 -27.16
C VAL A 770 18.34 -12.68 -26.69
N PRO A 771 18.64 -11.69 -25.82
CA PRO A 771 20.00 -11.44 -25.33
C PRO A 771 20.71 -12.68 -24.77
N LYS A 772 19.96 -13.57 -24.10
CA LYS A 772 20.47 -14.81 -23.51
C LYS A 772 21.01 -15.82 -24.55
N GLU A 773 20.42 -15.87 -25.75
CA GLU A 773 20.86 -16.76 -26.82
C GLU A 773 22.22 -16.31 -27.37
N ILE A 774 22.33 -15.04 -27.78
CA ILE A 774 23.58 -14.44 -28.29
C ILE A 774 24.71 -14.55 -27.25
N MET A 775 24.41 -14.21 -25.99
CA MET A 775 25.39 -14.18 -24.92
C MET A 775 25.79 -15.56 -24.38
N SER A 776 25.24 -16.65 -24.92
CA SER A 776 25.64 -18.03 -24.59
C SER A 776 26.86 -18.53 -25.37
N ALA A 777 27.29 -17.80 -26.41
CA ALA A 777 28.41 -18.18 -27.26
C ALA A 777 29.78 -18.04 -26.56
N GLN A 778 30.71 -18.95 -26.88
CA GLN A 778 32.12 -18.82 -26.50
C GLN A 778 32.89 -18.06 -27.60
N ILE A 779 33.40 -16.87 -27.27
CA ILE A 779 34.10 -15.99 -28.22
C ILE A 779 35.61 -16.05 -27.95
N ASP A 780 36.41 -16.34 -28.97
CA ASP A 780 37.89 -16.37 -28.90
C ASP A 780 38.46 -17.15 -27.69
N LYS A 781 37.79 -18.28 -27.37
CA LYS A 781 38.05 -19.20 -26.23
C LYS A 781 37.79 -18.61 -24.84
N VAL A 782 37.08 -17.48 -24.75
CA VAL A 782 36.59 -16.87 -23.50
C VAL A 782 35.13 -17.25 -23.27
N GLU A 783 34.82 -17.79 -22.10
CA GLU A 783 33.46 -18.06 -21.64
C GLU A 783 32.76 -16.75 -21.20
N ILE A 784 31.56 -16.49 -21.71
CA ILE A 784 30.72 -15.36 -21.25
C ILE A 784 29.76 -15.87 -20.18
N ALA A 785 30.01 -15.54 -18.91
CA ALA A 785 29.03 -15.72 -17.85
C ALA A 785 28.04 -14.55 -17.88
N TYR A 786 27.03 -14.67 -18.74
CA TYR A 786 25.94 -13.70 -18.83
C TYR A 786 25.04 -13.74 -17.60
N THR A 787 24.59 -12.58 -17.12
CA THR A 787 23.60 -12.46 -16.05
C THR A 787 22.77 -11.19 -16.27
N ARG A 788 21.44 -11.30 -16.07
CA ARG A 788 20.52 -10.16 -16.11
C ARG A 788 20.24 -9.69 -14.68
N ILE A 789 20.45 -8.41 -14.38
CA ILE A 789 20.08 -7.77 -13.10
C ILE A 789 19.24 -6.52 -13.44
N PRO A 790 17.91 -6.61 -13.45
CA PRO A 790 17.02 -5.61 -14.05
C PRO A 790 16.81 -4.32 -13.22
N ILE A 791 17.88 -3.55 -13.01
CA ILE A 791 17.86 -2.32 -12.22
C ILE A 791 16.96 -1.25 -12.85
N THR A 792 16.11 -0.63 -12.02
CA THR A 792 15.21 0.46 -12.43
C THR A 792 15.99 1.76 -12.71
N SER A 793 15.97 2.27 -13.96
CA SER A 793 16.87 3.37 -14.37
C SER A 793 16.63 4.71 -13.66
N GLU A 794 15.40 4.91 -13.19
CA GLU A 794 14.90 6.12 -12.53
C GLU A 794 14.63 5.85 -11.02
N ARG A 795 15.33 4.86 -10.44
CA ARG A 795 15.40 4.58 -9.00
C ARG A 795 16.85 4.39 -8.56
N PRO A 796 17.15 4.48 -7.25
CA PRO A 796 18.26 3.71 -6.72
C PRO A 796 18.04 2.21 -7.00
N PRO A 797 19.08 1.37 -6.97
CA PRO A 797 18.90 -0.07 -7.00
C PRO A 797 18.08 -0.52 -5.78
N ASP A 798 17.06 -1.35 -5.96
CA ASP A 798 16.32 -1.91 -4.83
C ASP A 798 17.23 -2.93 -4.08
N PHE A 799 16.94 -3.30 -2.82
CA PHE A 799 17.84 -4.15 -2.03
C PHE A 799 18.25 -5.45 -2.74
N THR A 800 17.31 -6.06 -3.47
CA THR A 800 17.53 -7.26 -4.30
C THR A 800 18.48 -7.04 -5.48
N ASP A 801 18.56 -5.82 -6.03
CA ASP A 801 19.52 -5.48 -7.10
C ASP A 801 20.96 -5.47 -6.54
N ILE A 802 21.12 -4.93 -5.33
CA ILE A 802 22.42 -4.83 -4.63
C ILE A 802 22.87 -6.21 -4.18
N GLU A 803 21.96 -7.02 -3.62
CA GLU A 803 22.24 -8.39 -3.24
C GLU A 803 22.58 -9.26 -4.47
N ALA A 804 21.85 -9.13 -5.59
CA ALA A 804 22.21 -9.83 -6.83
C ALA A 804 23.58 -9.41 -7.40
N LEU A 805 23.95 -8.12 -7.32
CA LEU A 805 25.28 -7.64 -7.69
C LEU A 805 26.35 -8.23 -6.76
N ALA A 806 26.12 -8.21 -5.44
CA ALA A 806 27.03 -8.79 -4.45
C ALA A 806 27.24 -10.29 -4.70
N ASP A 807 26.17 -11.03 -4.95
CA ASP A 807 26.22 -12.48 -5.18
C ASP A 807 27.04 -12.83 -6.43
N VAL A 808 26.90 -12.08 -7.54
CA VAL A 808 27.75 -12.24 -8.72
C VAL A 808 29.21 -11.90 -8.42
N VAL A 809 29.50 -10.80 -7.72
CA VAL A 809 30.88 -10.37 -7.40
C VAL A 809 31.58 -11.34 -6.44
N ILE A 810 30.87 -11.85 -5.42
CA ILE A 810 31.39 -12.79 -4.42
C ILE A 810 31.69 -14.16 -5.04
N ARG A 811 30.84 -14.63 -5.96
CA ARG A 811 31.05 -15.88 -6.72
C ARG A 811 32.12 -15.76 -7.81
N THR A 812 32.54 -14.54 -8.16
CA THR A 812 33.51 -14.25 -9.21
C THR A 812 34.91 -14.09 -8.62
N ASP A 813 35.91 -14.81 -9.15
CA ASP A 813 37.31 -14.52 -8.81
C ASP A 813 37.73 -13.19 -9.46
N SER A 814 37.58 -12.11 -8.69
CA SER A 814 37.86 -10.73 -9.10
C SER A 814 39.34 -10.45 -9.44
N GLU A 815 40.25 -11.40 -9.23
CA GLU A 815 41.64 -11.32 -9.73
C GLU A 815 41.82 -11.94 -11.13
N ARG A 816 40.87 -12.77 -11.61
CA ARG A 816 40.99 -13.55 -12.86
C ARG A 816 39.87 -13.34 -13.88
N THR A 817 38.70 -12.89 -13.44
CA THR A 817 37.50 -12.74 -14.25
C THR A 817 37.09 -11.28 -14.29
N PRO A 818 37.36 -10.56 -15.40
CA PRO A 818 36.86 -9.21 -15.63
C PRO A 818 35.32 -9.16 -15.61
N ILE A 819 34.79 -8.01 -15.19
CA ILE A 819 33.35 -7.77 -15.05
C ILE A 819 32.94 -6.69 -16.05
N VAL A 820 31.93 -6.96 -16.88
CA VAL A 820 31.41 -6.05 -17.91
C VAL A 820 29.97 -5.65 -17.56
N LEU A 821 29.72 -4.34 -17.42
CA LEU A 821 28.46 -3.77 -16.91
C LEU A 821 27.72 -2.96 -17.99
N ASN A 822 26.73 -3.55 -18.66
CA ASN A 822 25.98 -2.87 -19.71
C ASN A 822 24.60 -2.35 -19.26
N CYS A 823 24.23 -1.15 -19.71
CA CYS A 823 22.84 -0.66 -19.64
C CYS A 823 22.47 -0.03 -21.00
N GLN A 824 21.38 0.74 -21.11
CA GLN A 824 20.97 1.34 -22.39
C GLN A 824 22.07 2.22 -23.02
N LEU A 825 22.61 3.19 -22.27
CA LEU A 825 23.58 4.18 -22.76
C LEU A 825 24.95 4.13 -22.05
N GLY A 826 25.18 3.18 -21.13
CA GLY A 826 26.44 3.07 -20.37
C GLY A 826 26.68 4.16 -19.34
N ARG A 827 25.67 5.00 -19.08
CA ARG A 827 25.69 6.13 -18.13
C ARG A 827 25.09 5.68 -16.80
N GLY A 828 24.00 6.29 -16.33
CA GLY A 828 23.46 6.16 -14.96
C GLY A 828 23.52 4.76 -14.33
N ARG A 829 22.83 3.75 -14.89
CA ARG A 829 22.81 2.40 -14.31
C ARG A 829 24.20 1.73 -14.25
N SER A 830 25.00 1.83 -15.32
CA SER A 830 26.34 1.23 -15.36
C SER A 830 27.31 1.93 -14.42
N THR A 831 27.24 3.26 -14.26
CA THR A 831 28.06 3.99 -13.29
C THR A 831 27.69 3.61 -11.85
N VAL A 832 26.40 3.57 -11.50
CA VAL A 832 25.98 3.19 -10.12
C VAL A 832 26.36 1.73 -9.81
N ALA A 833 26.15 0.80 -10.74
CA ALA A 833 26.59 -0.58 -10.58
C ALA A 833 28.13 -0.71 -10.51
N ALA A 834 28.89 0.08 -11.29
CA ALA A 834 30.34 0.10 -11.22
C ALA A 834 30.85 0.53 -9.83
N ILE A 835 30.22 1.54 -9.22
CA ILE A 835 30.54 1.97 -7.85
C ILE A 835 30.24 0.84 -6.85
N VAL A 836 29.07 0.19 -6.93
CA VAL A 836 28.72 -0.95 -6.05
C VAL A 836 29.71 -2.11 -6.19
N VAL A 837 30.05 -2.49 -7.42
CA VAL A 837 31.02 -3.56 -7.72
C VAL A 837 32.44 -3.19 -7.26
N LEU A 838 32.84 -1.92 -7.39
CA LEU A 838 34.13 -1.41 -6.90
C LEU A 838 34.23 -1.51 -5.37
N LEU A 839 33.23 -1.00 -4.64
CA LEU A 839 33.18 -1.08 -3.17
C LEU A 839 33.23 -2.53 -2.67
N LEU A 840 32.49 -3.44 -3.32
CA LEU A 840 32.55 -4.88 -3.05
C LEU A 840 33.94 -5.47 -3.31
N GLN A 841 34.58 -5.14 -4.44
CA GLN A 841 35.94 -5.61 -4.72
C GLN A 841 36.97 -5.12 -3.68
N GLU A 842 36.89 -3.86 -3.26
CA GLU A 842 37.81 -3.30 -2.25
C GLU A 842 37.60 -3.90 -0.86
N TRP A 843 36.34 -4.15 -0.48
CA TRP A 843 35.98 -4.85 0.75
C TRP A 843 36.53 -6.29 0.76
N LEU A 844 36.31 -7.06 -0.32
CA LEU A 844 36.84 -8.43 -0.45
C LEU A 844 38.39 -8.46 -0.40
N LYS A 845 39.07 -7.50 -1.06
CA LYS A 845 40.54 -7.34 -1.00
C LYS A 845 41.02 -7.01 0.42
N SER A 846 40.25 -6.22 1.18
CA SER A 846 40.58 -5.82 2.55
C SER A 846 40.52 -6.98 3.55
N GLY A 847 39.58 -7.93 3.37
CA GLY A 847 39.52 -9.17 4.16
C GLY A 847 40.75 -10.05 3.95
N ARG A 848 41.07 -10.36 2.68
CA ARG A 848 42.23 -11.19 2.29
C ARG A 848 43.55 -10.73 2.94
N GLY A 849 43.73 -9.41 3.11
CA GLY A 849 44.91 -8.82 3.75
C GLY A 849 45.06 -9.10 5.26
N ARG A 850 43.96 -9.32 6.00
CA ARG A 850 44.02 -9.59 7.46
C ARG A 850 44.57 -10.99 7.78
N ALA A 851 44.27 -11.98 6.95
CA ALA A 851 44.60 -13.39 7.21
C ALA A 851 46.11 -13.64 7.42
N HIS A 852 46.98 -12.87 6.75
CA HIS A 852 48.45 -13.02 6.85
C HIS A 852 49.09 -12.27 8.03
N ALA A 853 48.36 -11.44 8.77
CA ALA A 853 48.92 -10.55 9.79
C ALA A 853 49.13 -11.18 11.19
N ARG A 854 49.08 -12.51 11.32
CA ARG A 854 49.07 -13.23 12.62
C ARG A 854 50.46 -13.47 13.25
N THR A 855 51.38 -12.49 13.19
CA THR A 855 52.61 -12.50 14.01
C THR A 855 52.86 -11.14 14.71
N PRO A 856 53.12 -11.10 16.03
CA PRO A 856 53.20 -9.86 16.78
C PRO A 856 54.60 -9.22 16.69
N ARG A 857 54.78 -8.22 15.82
CA ARG A 857 55.93 -7.30 15.89
C ARG A 857 55.58 -6.06 16.73
N ARG A 858 56.35 -5.83 17.79
CA ARG A 858 56.26 -4.61 18.62
C ARG A 858 56.77 -3.39 17.84
N GLY A 859 56.00 -2.31 17.89
CA GLY A 859 56.52 -0.93 17.94
C GLY A 859 57.32 -0.40 16.75
N THR A 860 56.62 0.04 15.71
CA THR A 860 57.06 1.15 14.83
C THR A 860 55.86 2.02 14.48
N SER A 861 56.07 3.32 14.32
CA SER A 861 55.01 4.31 14.05
C SER A 861 54.34 4.08 12.69
N MET A 862 53.03 4.37 12.59
CA MET A 862 52.35 4.50 11.29
C MET A 862 52.71 5.85 10.66
N LEU A 863 53.87 5.90 9.99
CA LEU A 863 54.25 7.02 9.14
C LEU A 863 53.90 6.72 7.69
N SER A 864 53.28 7.71 7.03
CA SER A 864 53.23 7.91 5.57
C SER A 864 53.11 6.66 4.69
N VAL A 865 51.88 6.37 4.23
CA VAL A 865 51.73 5.86 2.84
C VAL A 865 52.30 6.96 1.93
N PRO A 866 53.27 6.66 1.04
CA PRO A 866 53.84 7.69 0.18
C PRO A 866 52.80 8.16 -0.83
N SER A 867 52.56 9.47 -0.87
CA SER A 867 51.81 10.10 -1.94
C SER A 867 52.46 9.75 -3.27
N ARG A 868 51.78 8.96 -4.11
CA ARG A 868 52.12 8.89 -5.53
C ARG A 868 51.73 10.22 -6.15
N GLU A 869 52.72 11.08 -6.34
CA GLU A 869 52.61 12.32 -7.09
C GLU A 869 52.01 12.00 -8.46
N ARG A 870 50.72 12.33 -8.63
CA ARG A 870 50.10 12.37 -9.95
C ARG A 870 50.55 13.70 -10.56
N GLU A 871 51.50 13.62 -11.49
CA GLU A 871 51.65 14.66 -12.51
C GLU A 871 50.36 14.70 -13.36
N ARG A 872 49.40 15.48 -12.86
CA ARG A 872 48.24 15.99 -13.58
C ARG A 872 48.22 17.49 -13.31
N ASP A 873 47.97 18.29 -14.34
CA ASP A 873 47.92 19.74 -14.21
C ASP A 873 46.93 20.18 -13.12
N ALA A 874 47.28 21.27 -12.43
CA ALA A 874 46.60 21.74 -11.23
C ALA A 874 45.22 22.37 -11.54
N LEU A 875 44.24 21.50 -11.81
CA LEU A 875 42.83 21.79 -11.59
C LEU A 875 42.56 21.58 -10.09
N GLU A 876 42.03 22.60 -9.41
CA GLU A 876 41.74 22.52 -7.99
C GLU A 876 40.69 21.43 -7.70
N PRO A 877 40.84 20.66 -6.60
CA PRO A 877 39.89 19.61 -6.26
C PRO A 877 38.51 20.22 -5.98
N THR A 878 37.50 19.83 -6.77
CA THR A 878 36.15 20.39 -6.66
C THR A 878 35.63 20.28 -5.22
N PRO A 879 35.11 21.38 -4.63
CA PRO A 879 34.80 21.43 -3.21
C PRO A 879 33.78 20.33 -2.85
N ARG A 880 34.18 19.41 -1.97
CA ARG A 880 33.35 18.26 -1.57
C ARG A 880 32.14 18.73 -0.74
N LEU A 881 31.06 19.06 -1.45
CA LEU A 881 29.77 19.42 -0.89
C LEU A 881 29.29 18.37 0.14
N SER A 882 28.57 18.84 1.15
CA SER A 882 27.77 17.99 2.03
C SER A 882 26.38 18.58 2.22
N TYR A 883 25.44 17.73 2.59
CA TYR A 883 24.03 18.05 2.76
C TYR A 883 23.61 17.71 4.19
N GLN A 884 22.63 18.44 4.76
CA GLN A 884 22.12 18.20 6.13
C GLN A 884 21.83 16.72 6.38
N ILE A 885 21.09 16.09 5.46
CA ILE A 885 20.66 14.70 5.57
C ILE A 885 21.81 13.69 5.55
N ILE A 886 22.87 13.98 4.79
CA ILE A 886 24.08 13.16 4.75
C ILE A 886 24.82 13.32 6.07
N ASN A 887 25.01 14.56 6.56
CA ASN A 887 25.61 14.78 7.87
C ASN A 887 24.82 14.08 8.99
N ASN A 888 23.48 14.13 8.99
CA ASN A 888 22.63 13.40 9.94
C ASN A 888 22.93 11.88 9.95
N LEU A 889 22.96 11.26 8.78
CA LEU A 889 23.34 9.85 8.61
C LEU A 889 24.78 9.56 9.11
N LEU A 890 25.75 10.42 8.82
CA LEU A 890 27.14 10.19 9.20
C LEU A 890 27.37 10.24 10.72
N ARG A 891 26.52 10.91 11.51
CA ARG A 891 26.64 10.91 12.99
C ARG A 891 26.29 9.56 13.60
N VAL A 892 25.34 8.83 13.02
CA VAL A 892 24.88 7.52 13.52
C VAL A 892 25.71 6.34 12.99
N ILE A 893 26.58 6.59 12.00
CA ILE A 893 27.48 5.60 11.41
C ILE A 893 28.81 5.53 12.16
N ARG A 894 29.22 4.32 12.57
CA ARG A 894 30.55 4.09 13.15
C ARG A 894 31.63 4.41 12.10
N ARG A 895 32.44 5.45 12.37
CA ARG A 895 33.42 6.04 11.42
C ARG A 895 32.78 6.66 10.16
N GLY A 896 31.60 7.29 10.27
CA GLY A 896 30.91 7.96 9.16
C GLY A 896 31.82 8.73 8.18
N PRO A 897 32.74 9.61 8.63
CA PRO A 897 33.65 10.32 7.74
C PRO A 897 34.55 9.43 6.85
N ASP A 898 34.97 8.25 7.31
CA ASP A 898 35.68 7.27 6.46
C ASP A 898 34.75 6.61 5.45
N VAL A 899 33.53 6.23 5.87
CA VAL A 899 32.49 5.66 4.99
C VAL A 899 32.17 6.63 3.85
N LYS A 900 31.93 7.91 4.18
CA LYS A 900 31.70 8.98 3.18
C LYS A 900 32.89 9.11 2.24
N ARG A 901 34.13 9.11 2.76
CA ARG A 901 35.33 9.27 1.95
C ARG A 901 35.51 8.12 0.96
N ILE A 902 35.33 6.87 1.37
CA ILE A 902 35.41 5.71 0.48
C ILE A 902 34.35 5.80 -0.64
N VAL A 903 33.11 6.19 -0.31
CA VAL A 903 32.06 6.38 -1.32
C VAL A 903 32.34 7.58 -2.25
N ASP A 904 32.83 8.71 -1.73
CA ASP A 904 33.26 9.85 -2.54
C ASP A 904 34.37 9.44 -3.53
N ASP A 905 35.42 8.78 -3.03
CA ASP A 905 36.60 8.38 -3.80
C ASP A 905 36.22 7.34 -4.89
N ALA A 906 35.31 6.41 -4.58
CA ALA A 906 34.78 5.43 -5.54
C ALA A 906 33.83 6.03 -6.59
N ILE A 907 33.06 7.07 -6.24
CA ILE A 907 32.28 7.84 -7.23
C ILE A 907 33.21 8.58 -8.19
N ASP A 908 34.26 9.21 -7.65
CA ASP A 908 35.24 9.98 -8.44
C ASP A 908 36.09 9.07 -9.35
N GLN A 909 36.28 7.80 -8.99
CA GLN A 909 36.90 6.78 -9.87
C GLN A 909 35.98 6.32 -11.03
N CYS A 910 34.68 6.63 -10.97
CA CYS A 910 33.66 6.22 -11.95
C CYS A 910 33.08 7.40 -12.76
N ASP A 911 33.72 8.57 -12.69
CA ASP A 911 33.21 9.89 -13.10
C ASP A 911 32.97 10.08 -14.62
N GLN A 912 33.77 9.45 -15.48
CA GLN A 912 34.00 9.74 -16.91
C GLN A 912 32.78 10.17 -17.76
N PHE A 913 31.58 9.64 -17.49
CA PHE A 913 30.33 10.00 -18.21
C PHE A 913 29.21 10.53 -17.30
N MET A 914 29.41 10.51 -15.99
CA MET A 914 28.51 10.96 -14.92
C MET A 914 29.23 10.81 -13.55
N ASN A 915 29.58 11.91 -12.89
CA ASN A 915 29.83 11.88 -11.45
C ASN A 915 28.48 12.02 -10.70
N LEU A 916 28.20 11.13 -9.75
CA LEU A 916 26.92 11.14 -9.02
C LEU A 916 26.77 12.39 -8.14
N ARG A 917 27.86 12.87 -7.51
CA ARG A 917 27.85 14.02 -6.60
C ARG A 917 27.58 15.31 -7.38
N GLU A 918 28.29 15.50 -8.50
CA GLU A 918 28.07 16.64 -9.41
C GLU A 918 26.64 16.64 -9.96
N SER A 919 26.09 15.47 -10.32
CA SER A 919 24.74 15.36 -10.86
C SER A 919 23.61 15.68 -9.85
N ILE A 920 23.91 15.86 -8.56
CA ILE A 920 22.98 16.44 -7.57
C ILE A 920 22.93 17.96 -7.76
N GLU A 921 24.11 18.59 -7.74
CA GLU A 921 24.29 20.04 -7.79
C GLU A 921 23.89 20.61 -9.17
N ASP A 922 24.27 19.92 -10.24
CA ASP A 922 23.93 20.25 -11.61
C ASP A 922 22.39 20.24 -11.83
N ALA A 923 21.67 19.37 -11.12
CA ALA A 923 20.21 19.35 -11.12
C ALA A 923 19.60 20.47 -10.24
N ARG A 924 20.25 20.86 -9.14
CA ARG A 924 19.86 22.01 -8.30
C ARG A 924 19.98 23.33 -9.06
N LEU A 925 21.13 23.58 -9.67
CA LEU A 925 21.41 24.79 -10.45
C LEU A 925 20.46 24.93 -11.65
N ARG A 926 20.14 23.84 -12.34
CA ARG A 926 19.13 23.82 -13.42
C ARG A 926 17.71 24.04 -12.92
N ALA A 927 17.36 23.63 -11.69
CA ALA A 927 16.06 23.93 -11.09
C ALA A 927 15.94 25.42 -10.68
N GLU A 928 17.03 26.06 -10.29
CA GLU A 928 17.07 27.47 -9.92
C GLU A 928 17.09 28.40 -11.14
N GLY A 929 17.80 28.03 -12.21
CA GLY A 929 17.88 28.79 -13.46
C GLY A 929 16.67 28.71 -14.40
N VAL A 930 15.66 27.87 -14.09
CA VAL A 930 14.49 27.65 -14.97
C VAL A 930 13.21 28.28 -14.41
N ALA A 931 12.58 29.13 -15.21
CA ALA A 931 11.35 29.84 -14.86
C ALA A 931 10.06 29.00 -14.98
N ASP A 932 10.06 27.90 -15.74
CA ASP A 932 8.91 26.98 -15.81
C ASP A 932 8.86 26.08 -14.58
N GLU A 933 7.79 26.23 -13.79
CA GLU A 933 7.51 25.41 -12.61
C GLU A 933 7.40 23.90 -12.90
N GLN A 934 7.04 23.45 -14.11
CA GLN A 934 7.03 22.01 -14.43
C GLN A 934 8.45 21.46 -14.64
N GLN A 935 9.27 22.12 -15.46
CA GLN A 935 10.68 21.78 -15.63
C GLN A 935 11.48 21.90 -14.33
N LYS A 936 11.26 22.96 -13.56
CA LYS A 936 11.87 23.17 -12.24
C LYS A 936 11.56 22.02 -11.26
N LYS A 937 10.29 21.61 -11.18
CA LYS A 937 9.89 20.42 -10.40
C LYS A 937 10.54 19.13 -10.93
N ARG A 938 10.71 18.97 -12.25
CA ARG A 938 11.44 17.85 -12.84
C ARG A 938 12.92 17.84 -12.42
N PHE A 939 13.60 18.98 -12.45
CA PHE A 939 15.02 19.08 -12.06
C PHE A 939 15.21 18.85 -10.55
N PHE A 940 14.37 19.40 -9.68
CA PHE A 940 14.40 19.07 -8.24
C PHE A 940 14.17 17.58 -7.97
N GLN A 941 13.28 16.92 -8.71
CA GLN A 941 13.09 15.48 -8.58
C GLN A 941 14.35 14.69 -8.99
N ILE A 942 15.06 15.10 -10.05
CA ILE A 942 16.35 14.48 -10.46
C ILE A 942 17.44 14.70 -9.40
N GLY A 943 17.57 15.90 -8.85
CA GLY A 943 18.53 16.18 -7.78
C GLY A 943 18.29 15.33 -6.54
N LEU A 944 17.04 15.28 -6.06
CA LEU A 944 16.62 14.43 -4.95
C LEU A 944 16.90 12.95 -5.22
N HIS A 945 16.76 12.55 -6.48
CA HIS A 945 17.03 11.19 -6.92
C HIS A 945 18.49 10.77 -6.74
N ASN A 946 19.39 11.65 -7.15
CA ASN A 946 20.83 11.43 -7.06
C ASN A 946 21.31 11.55 -5.60
N LEU A 947 20.71 12.44 -4.80
CA LEU A 947 20.97 12.55 -3.36
C LEU A 947 20.53 11.29 -2.61
N ARG A 948 19.39 10.68 -2.97
CA ARG A 948 18.95 9.39 -2.41
C ARG A 948 19.91 8.25 -2.77
N LYS A 949 20.35 8.16 -4.03
CA LYS A 949 21.39 7.19 -4.45
C LYS A 949 22.68 7.34 -3.66
N TYR A 950 23.11 8.57 -3.40
CA TYR A 950 24.32 8.86 -2.63
C TYR A 950 24.17 8.50 -1.13
N PHE A 951 23.01 8.79 -0.53
CA PHE A 951 22.64 8.33 0.82
C PHE A 951 22.71 6.80 0.94
N GLU A 952 22.10 6.07 0.00
CA GLU A 952 22.05 4.60 0.03
C GLU A 952 23.43 3.96 -0.21
N LEU A 953 24.30 4.54 -1.04
CA LEU A 953 25.69 4.08 -1.19
C LEU A 953 26.49 4.23 0.12
N ILE A 954 26.23 5.26 0.93
CA ILE A 954 26.83 5.43 2.26
C ILE A 954 26.27 4.38 3.25
N VAL A 955 24.97 4.08 3.18
CA VAL A 955 24.36 2.99 3.99
C VAL A 955 24.94 1.63 3.60
N PHE A 956 25.15 1.37 2.31
CA PHE A 956 25.76 0.13 1.80
C PHE A 956 27.23 0.00 2.19
N GLN A 957 28.03 1.07 2.07
CA GLN A 957 29.44 1.03 2.52
C GLN A 957 29.56 0.88 4.04
N ASN A 958 28.59 1.39 4.82
CA ASN A 958 28.51 1.08 6.26
C ASN A 958 28.19 -0.40 6.51
N PHE A 959 27.24 -0.99 5.77
CA PHE A 959 26.96 -2.43 5.82
C PHE A 959 28.20 -3.28 5.52
N LEU A 960 28.99 -2.93 4.49
CA LEU A 960 30.26 -3.58 4.21
C LEU A 960 31.28 -3.35 5.34
N MET A 961 31.32 -2.18 5.98
CA MET A 961 32.28 -1.92 7.06
C MET A 961 31.92 -2.52 8.42
N GLU A 962 30.65 -2.88 8.69
CA GLU A 962 30.26 -3.60 9.91
C GLU A 962 30.39 -5.13 9.80
N ASN A 963 30.58 -5.67 8.58
CA ASN A 963 30.66 -7.11 8.30
C ASN A 963 32.03 -7.52 7.72
N ASP A 964 32.54 -8.70 8.08
CA ASP A 964 33.85 -9.17 7.60
C ASP A 964 33.70 -10.13 6.39
N PRO A 965 34.49 -9.96 5.29
CA PRO A 965 34.44 -10.82 4.11
C PRO A 965 34.50 -12.34 4.38
N ASP A 966 35.22 -12.77 5.42
CA ASP A 966 35.34 -14.19 5.76
C ASP A 966 34.04 -14.79 6.34
N THR A 967 33.02 -13.96 6.60
CA THR A 967 31.75 -14.32 7.28
C THR A 967 30.48 -14.20 6.42
N VAL A 968 30.63 -14.02 5.10
CA VAL A 968 29.53 -13.81 4.12
C VAL A 968 28.31 -14.72 4.27
N GLN A 969 28.48 -15.98 4.63
CA GLN A 969 27.37 -16.95 4.75
C GLN A 969 26.63 -16.88 6.10
N THR A 970 26.99 -15.94 6.99
CA THR A 970 26.55 -15.93 8.39
C THR A 970 26.09 -14.57 8.94
N PHE A 971 26.26 -13.48 8.18
CA PHE A 971 25.70 -12.18 8.54
C PHE A 971 24.33 -11.92 7.88
N ALA A 972 23.56 -11.00 8.45
CA ALA A 972 22.22 -10.63 7.98
C ALA A 972 22.25 -9.97 6.59
N SER A 973 21.15 -10.09 5.84
CA SER A 973 20.97 -9.46 4.51
C SER A 973 21.14 -7.93 4.56
N PHE A 974 21.39 -7.29 3.40
CA PHE A 974 21.47 -5.83 3.37
C PHE A 974 20.11 -5.19 3.68
N GLU A 975 19.02 -5.80 3.22
CA GLU A 975 17.67 -5.38 3.61
C GLU A 975 17.44 -5.57 5.12
N GLU A 976 17.83 -6.70 5.70
CA GLU A 976 17.72 -6.94 7.16
C GLU A 976 18.55 -5.95 7.98
N PHE A 977 19.76 -5.60 7.52
CA PHE A 977 20.63 -4.60 8.14
C PHE A 977 19.98 -3.21 8.19
N VAL A 978 19.25 -2.82 7.14
CA VAL A 978 18.52 -1.55 7.09
C VAL A 978 17.22 -1.61 7.90
N LYS A 979 16.42 -2.68 7.76
CA LYS A 979 15.17 -2.88 8.53
C LYS A 979 15.41 -2.92 10.04
N SER A 980 16.54 -3.48 10.49
CA SER A 980 16.95 -3.52 11.90
C SER A 980 17.44 -2.17 12.46
N ARG A 981 17.54 -1.12 11.64
CA ARG A 981 17.99 0.23 12.04
C ARG A 981 16.94 1.29 11.66
N PRO A 982 15.83 1.43 12.41
CA PRO A 982 14.71 2.32 12.05
C PRO A 982 15.12 3.79 11.81
N VAL A 983 16.19 4.26 12.45
CA VAL A 983 16.80 5.59 12.23
C VAL A 983 17.15 5.86 10.76
N ILE A 984 17.49 4.84 9.96
CA ILE A 984 17.75 4.99 8.51
C ILE A 984 16.46 5.34 7.77
N ALA A 985 15.34 4.67 8.09
CA ALA A 985 14.03 4.95 7.51
C ALA A 985 13.50 6.33 7.94
N THR A 986 13.85 6.79 9.14
CA THR A 986 13.58 8.17 9.61
C THR A 986 14.25 9.19 8.70
N PHE A 987 15.54 9.04 8.39
CA PHE A 987 16.26 9.93 7.48
C PHE A 987 15.78 9.81 6.01
N GLU A 988 15.44 8.61 5.52
CA GLU A 988 14.78 8.50 4.21
C GLU A 988 13.46 9.27 4.14
N ASN A 989 12.71 9.32 5.24
CA ASN A 989 11.49 10.11 5.32
C ASN A 989 11.77 11.62 5.45
N GLU A 990 12.79 12.05 6.19
CA GLU A 990 13.28 13.44 6.21
C GLU A 990 13.58 13.93 4.78
N LEU A 991 14.40 13.17 4.03
CA LEU A 991 14.72 13.43 2.62
C LEU A 991 13.48 13.57 1.73
N ARG A 992 12.45 12.76 1.98
CA ARG A 992 11.18 12.79 1.24
C ARG A 992 10.29 13.98 1.60
N VAL A 993 10.30 14.40 2.86
CA VAL A 993 9.44 15.49 3.40
C VAL A 993 10.04 16.87 3.14
N GLU A 994 11.35 17.05 3.32
CA GLU A 994 12.01 18.33 3.05
C GLU A 994 12.03 18.70 1.56
N GLY A 995 12.04 17.69 0.68
CA GLY A 995 11.96 17.86 -0.76
C GLY A 995 13.06 18.81 -1.28
N ALA A 996 12.68 19.87 -2.00
CA ALA A 996 13.63 20.81 -2.59
C ALA A 996 14.60 21.46 -1.57
N LYS A 997 14.26 21.50 -0.26
CA LYS A 997 15.17 22.02 0.78
C LYS A 997 16.38 21.12 1.01
N ALA A 998 16.21 19.79 0.98
CA ALA A 998 17.28 18.82 1.24
C ALA A 998 18.42 18.89 0.21
N LEU A 999 18.18 19.53 -0.94
CA LEU A 999 19.20 19.77 -1.97
C LEU A 999 20.08 20.98 -1.70
N LYS A 1000 19.79 21.84 -0.72
CA LYS A 1000 20.71 22.96 -0.40
C LYS A 1000 22.01 22.37 0.18
N PRO A 1001 23.19 22.64 -0.44
CA PRO A 1001 24.46 22.29 0.18
C PRO A 1001 24.67 23.09 1.46
N LEU A 1002 25.44 22.53 2.40
CA LEU A 1002 25.85 23.25 3.61
C LEU A 1002 26.93 24.28 3.23
N GLU A 1003 26.60 25.55 3.41
CA GLU A 1003 27.49 26.69 3.14
C GLU A 1003 28.68 26.67 4.11
N ARG A 1004 29.89 26.80 3.56
CA ARG A 1004 31.12 27.04 4.32
C ARG A 1004 31.56 28.48 4.09
N SER A 1005 31.88 29.19 5.15
CA SER A 1005 32.40 30.55 5.05
C SER A 1005 33.84 30.51 4.55
N GLU A 1006 34.10 31.13 3.39
CA GLU A 1006 35.47 31.42 2.97
C GLU A 1006 36.13 32.38 3.97
N ARG A 1007 37.47 32.33 4.03
CA ARG A 1007 38.23 33.13 4.99
C ARG A 1007 38.62 34.46 4.35
N GLU A 1008 37.74 35.45 4.40
CA GLU A 1008 38.10 36.83 4.06
C GLU A 1008 39.30 37.29 4.91
N ASP A 1009 40.22 38.07 4.32
CA ASP A 1009 41.45 38.56 4.98
C ASP A 1009 41.20 39.49 6.20
N VAL A 1010 39.92 39.79 6.50
CA VAL A 1010 39.47 40.64 7.60
C VAL A 1010 38.70 39.85 8.68
N ALA A 1011 38.48 38.54 8.48
CA ALA A 1011 37.74 37.70 9.42
C ALA A 1011 38.58 37.37 10.68
N PHE A 1012 38.16 37.91 11.82
CA PHE A 1012 38.75 37.57 13.12
C PHE A 1012 38.57 36.08 13.44
N ALA A 1013 39.55 35.46 14.10
CA ALA A 1013 39.55 34.02 14.41
C ALA A 1013 38.36 33.56 15.28
N ASP A 1014 37.72 34.49 15.99
CA ASP A 1014 36.59 34.25 16.91
C ASP A 1014 35.20 34.43 16.25
N ASP A 1015 35.10 34.65 14.93
CA ASP A 1015 33.80 34.82 14.24
C ASP A 1015 32.95 33.54 14.32
N ILE A 1016 31.84 33.67 15.05
CA ILE A 1016 30.80 32.67 15.28
C ILE A 1016 30.33 32.04 13.96
N ASN A 1017 30.12 32.83 12.90
CA ASN A 1017 29.61 32.34 11.63
C ASN A 1017 30.65 31.48 10.92
N TYR A 1018 31.90 31.95 10.88
CA TYR A 1018 33.03 31.22 10.32
C TYR A 1018 33.24 29.86 11.02
N VAL A 1019 33.18 29.84 12.36
CA VAL A 1019 33.34 28.60 13.16
C VAL A 1019 32.16 27.64 12.93
N VAL A 1020 30.92 28.11 13.01
CA VAL A 1020 29.73 27.27 12.80
C VAL A 1020 29.64 26.74 11.36
N GLY A 1021 30.05 27.52 10.36
CA GLY A 1021 30.13 27.11 8.96
C GLY A 1021 31.23 26.08 8.67
N ASN A 1022 32.41 26.21 9.29
CA ASN A 1022 33.58 25.38 9.00
C ASN A 1022 33.83 24.21 9.97
N ARG A 1023 32.96 24.00 10.97
CA ARG A 1023 33.00 22.82 11.85
C ARG A 1023 33.12 21.51 11.05
N SER A 1024 34.09 20.68 11.42
CA SER A 1024 34.49 19.47 10.68
C SER A 1024 34.41 18.20 11.52
N GLY A 1025 33.75 18.27 12.68
CA GLY A 1025 33.57 17.16 13.60
C GLY A 1025 32.68 16.04 13.05
N SER A 1026 32.87 14.85 13.63
CA SER A 1026 32.10 13.64 13.30
C SER A 1026 30.63 13.69 13.72
N VAL A 1027 30.34 14.44 14.77
CA VAL A 1027 29.00 14.75 15.30
C VAL A 1027 28.79 16.26 15.24
N LEU A 1028 29.79 17.05 15.68
CA LEU A 1028 29.82 18.52 15.59
C LEU A 1028 30.24 18.98 14.18
N SER A 1029 29.36 18.74 13.22
CA SER A 1029 29.57 19.05 11.81
C SER A 1029 29.29 20.52 11.46
N ALA A 1030 29.60 20.92 10.24
CA ALA A 1030 29.19 22.20 9.65
C ALA A 1030 27.69 22.46 9.87
N SER A 1031 27.35 23.74 10.10
CA SER A 1031 25.99 24.24 10.39
C SER A 1031 25.36 23.70 11.69
N THR A 1032 26.16 23.14 12.62
CA THR A 1032 25.69 22.74 13.95
C THR A 1032 26.17 23.65 15.06
N ILE A 1033 25.35 23.78 16.10
CA ILE A 1033 25.64 24.50 17.34
C ILE A 1033 25.50 23.56 18.54
N LEU A 1034 26.28 23.82 19.60
CA LEU A 1034 26.14 23.13 20.88
C LEU A 1034 25.38 24.06 21.83
N LYS A 1035 24.10 23.75 22.07
CA LYS A 1035 23.18 24.60 22.82
C LYS A 1035 22.99 24.10 24.24
N SER A 1036 22.93 25.01 25.21
CA SER A 1036 22.51 24.70 26.59
C SER A 1036 21.13 24.03 26.61
N ASP A 1037 21.08 22.88 27.29
CA ASP A 1037 19.85 22.13 27.54
C ASP A 1037 19.09 22.68 28.77
N PHE A 1038 19.70 23.62 29.51
CA PHE A 1038 19.15 24.28 30.70
C PHE A 1038 18.69 25.72 30.36
N PHE A 1039 17.51 25.84 29.75
CA PHE A 1039 17.01 27.08 29.15
C PHE A 1039 15.86 27.77 29.92
N SER A 1040 15.52 29.00 29.51
CA SER A 1040 14.41 29.77 30.08
C SER A 1040 13.07 29.00 30.03
N ASN A 1041 12.28 29.10 31.10
CA ASN A 1041 11.00 28.39 31.31
C ASN A 1041 11.07 26.85 31.44
N LEU A 1042 12.26 26.23 31.51
CA LEU A 1042 12.42 24.80 31.80
C LEU A 1042 11.73 24.38 33.11
N GLN A 1043 11.81 25.19 34.18
CA GLN A 1043 11.28 24.85 35.50
C GLN A 1043 9.78 25.12 35.66
N LYS A 1044 9.00 24.08 35.97
CA LYS A 1044 7.59 24.19 36.35
C LYS A 1044 7.45 24.82 37.74
N MET A 1045 6.88 26.02 37.79
CA MET A 1045 6.63 26.72 39.05
C MET A 1045 5.56 26.05 39.94
N SER A 1046 4.74 25.15 39.40
CA SER A 1046 3.69 24.43 40.14
C SER A 1046 4.12 23.09 40.76
N LEU A 1047 5.42 22.74 40.76
CA LEU A 1047 5.91 21.54 41.44
C LEU A 1047 6.24 21.84 42.91
N PRO A 1048 5.95 20.91 43.85
CA PRO A 1048 6.14 21.12 45.28
C PRO A 1048 7.60 21.00 45.70
N GLU A 1049 8.38 20.17 45.02
CA GLU A 1049 9.82 20.06 45.20
C GLU A 1049 10.55 20.83 44.09
N ARG A 1050 11.66 21.47 44.46
CA ARG A 1050 12.56 22.17 43.55
C ARG A 1050 13.98 21.93 44.03
N ILE A 1051 14.84 21.44 43.16
CA ILE A 1051 16.26 21.20 43.43
C ILE A 1051 17.03 22.08 42.45
N ASP A 1052 17.90 22.94 42.96
CA ASP A 1052 18.71 23.79 42.11
C ASP A 1052 19.61 22.94 41.19
N GLY A 1053 19.71 23.31 39.92
CA GLY A 1053 20.37 22.53 38.87
C GLY A 1053 19.68 21.22 38.47
N ALA A 1054 18.57 20.79 39.10
CA ALA A 1054 17.83 19.57 38.74
C ALA A 1054 16.34 19.89 38.52
N ALA A 1055 16.05 20.40 37.32
CA ALA A 1055 14.74 20.92 36.96
C ALA A 1055 13.64 19.84 37.00
N ASN A 1056 12.41 20.25 37.34
CA ASN A 1056 11.19 19.42 37.32
C ASN A 1056 11.23 18.12 38.17
N PHE A 1057 12.15 18.05 39.14
CA PHE A 1057 12.24 16.93 40.07
C PHE A 1057 10.93 16.69 40.84
N ARG A 1058 10.49 15.43 40.88
CA ARG A 1058 9.29 14.97 41.61
C ARG A 1058 9.44 13.52 42.05
N ARG A 1059 8.72 13.11 43.10
CA ARG A 1059 8.69 11.74 43.63
C ARG A 1059 7.22 11.29 43.79
N ASN A 1060 6.90 10.05 43.38
CA ASN A 1060 5.59 9.43 43.53
C ASN A 1060 5.74 8.05 44.19
N PRO A 1061 4.94 7.68 45.21
CA PRO A 1061 5.05 6.37 45.86
C PRO A 1061 4.53 5.24 44.97
N LEU A 1062 5.18 4.08 45.01
CA LEU A 1062 4.74 2.86 44.31
C LEU A 1062 3.61 2.16 45.07
N THR A 1063 2.36 2.40 44.67
CA THR A 1063 1.17 1.77 45.27
C THR A 1063 0.54 0.72 44.36
N LEU A 1064 0.72 -0.58 44.67
CA LEU A 1064 0.03 -1.69 44.01
C LEU A 1064 -1.44 -1.75 44.43
N ALA A 1065 -2.35 -1.35 43.53
CA ALA A 1065 -3.79 -1.19 43.83
C ALA A 1065 -4.56 -2.49 44.19
N PHE A 1066 -3.92 -3.66 44.08
CA PHE A 1066 -4.53 -4.97 44.37
C PHE A 1066 -3.86 -5.75 45.52
N ALA A 1067 -2.78 -5.23 46.12
CA ALA A 1067 -2.09 -5.87 47.24
C ALA A 1067 -2.40 -5.14 48.55
N ASN A 1068 -3.38 -5.63 49.32
CA ASN A 1068 -3.88 -4.96 50.53
C ASN A 1068 -3.01 -5.25 51.78
N GLN A 1069 -1.68 -5.16 51.62
CA GLN A 1069 -0.67 -5.27 52.68
C GLN A 1069 0.44 -4.24 52.47
N GLY A 1070 1.15 -3.87 53.54
CA GLY A 1070 1.93 -2.63 53.66
C GLY A 1070 2.84 -2.29 52.47
N SER A 1071 2.76 -1.05 52.00
CA SER A 1071 3.61 -0.53 50.93
C SER A 1071 5.08 -0.47 51.37
N ASN A 1072 5.93 -1.28 50.75
CA ASN A 1072 7.38 -1.04 50.74
C ASN A 1072 7.62 0.39 50.23
N GLY A 1073 8.35 1.21 51.01
CA GLY A 1073 8.45 2.66 50.83
C GLY A 1073 9.31 3.15 49.66
N LYS A 1074 9.07 2.59 48.46
CA LYS A 1074 9.80 2.88 47.21
C LYS A 1074 9.11 3.96 46.39
N PHE A 1075 9.86 4.87 45.77
CA PHE A 1075 9.33 5.93 44.92
C PHE A 1075 9.80 5.83 43.47
N VAL A 1076 8.90 6.15 42.54
CA VAL A 1076 9.25 6.51 41.16
C VAL A 1076 9.41 8.02 41.08
N CYS A 1077 10.57 8.45 40.63
CA CYS A 1077 10.98 9.84 40.56
C CYS A 1077 11.16 10.28 39.09
N GLY A 1078 10.83 11.52 38.79
CA GLY A 1078 10.98 12.11 37.46
C GLY A 1078 11.76 13.42 37.51
N SER A 1079 12.70 13.62 36.59
CA SER A 1079 13.55 14.82 36.51
C SER A 1079 13.72 15.31 35.06
N GLY A 1080 14.05 16.58 34.88
CA GLY A 1080 14.77 17.06 33.69
C GLY A 1080 16.22 16.58 33.67
N MET A 1081 17.00 16.95 32.64
CA MET A 1081 18.46 16.74 32.68
C MET A 1081 19.09 17.66 33.74
N PRO A 1082 19.82 17.13 34.74
CA PRO A 1082 20.43 17.96 35.77
C PRO A 1082 21.80 18.50 35.33
N THR A 1083 22.31 19.51 36.03
CA THR A 1083 23.76 19.79 36.10
C THR A 1083 24.46 18.77 37.01
N VAL A 1084 25.79 18.68 36.99
CA VAL A 1084 26.54 17.77 37.88
C VAL A 1084 26.21 18.03 39.36
N ASP A 1085 26.15 19.29 39.77
CA ASP A 1085 25.73 19.69 41.12
C ASP A 1085 24.24 19.45 41.38
N GLY A 1086 23.39 19.64 40.37
CA GLY A 1086 21.97 19.25 40.42
C GLY A 1086 21.79 17.76 40.70
N LEU A 1087 22.61 16.91 40.08
CA LEU A 1087 22.62 15.47 40.29
C LEU A 1087 23.07 15.11 41.71
N ARG A 1088 24.18 15.68 42.20
CA ARG A 1088 24.64 15.53 43.60
C ARG A 1088 23.55 15.88 44.61
N ARG A 1089 22.84 17.00 44.39
CA ARG A 1089 21.71 17.45 45.23
C ARG A 1089 20.48 16.55 45.12
N ALA A 1090 20.15 16.06 43.92
CA ALA A 1090 19.05 15.12 43.69
C ALA A 1090 19.27 13.76 44.35
N LEU A 1091 20.50 13.21 44.28
CA LEU A 1091 20.85 11.96 44.94
C LEU A 1091 20.85 12.10 46.48
N ALA A 1092 21.33 13.22 47.01
CA ALA A 1092 21.23 13.52 48.45
C ALA A 1092 19.77 13.63 48.92
N ARG A 1093 18.88 14.25 48.12
CA ARG A 1093 17.44 14.39 48.43
C ARG A 1093 16.71 13.05 48.59
N VAL A 1094 17.24 11.97 48.01
CA VAL A 1094 16.67 10.61 48.05
C VAL A 1094 17.50 9.62 48.89
N ASP A 1095 18.37 10.11 49.79
CA ASP A 1095 19.21 9.29 50.70
C ASP A 1095 20.24 8.38 49.97
N ALA A 1096 20.71 8.81 48.80
CA ALA A 1096 21.75 8.13 48.01
C ALA A 1096 23.11 8.87 48.01
N ALA A 1097 23.29 9.84 48.93
CA ALA A 1097 24.57 10.50 49.19
C ALA A 1097 25.58 9.55 49.89
N PRO A 1098 26.88 9.91 49.94
CA PRO A 1098 27.86 9.19 50.76
C PRO A 1098 27.39 9.08 52.21
N GLY A 1099 27.16 7.85 52.68
CA GLY A 1099 26.62 7.53 54.01
C GLY A 1099 25.10 7.34 54.10
N GLY A 1100 24.33 7.69 53.07
CA GLY A 1100 22.90 7.37 52.97
C GLY A 1100 22.65 5.88 52.74
N ASN A 1101 21.42 5.40 52.98
CA ASN A 1101 21.08 3.97 52.91
C ASN A 1101 20.42 3.53 51.59
N ASN A 1102 19.95 4.47 50.77
CA ASN A 1102 19.29 4.15 49.51
C ASN A 1102 20.29 3.76 48.40
N ILE A 1103 19.81 2.99 47.42
CA ILE A 1103 20.45 2.78 46.12
C ILE A 1103 19.45 3.25 45.06
N VAL A 1104 19.88 4.11 44.15
CA VAL A 1104 19.05 4.72 43.11
C VAL A 1104 19.35 4.12 41.75
N PHE A 1105 18.32 3.64 41.05
CA PHE A 1105 18.45 3.29 39.64
C PHE A 1105 18.06 4.51 38.80
N TRP A 1106 19.07 5.23 38.28
CA TRP A 1106 18.88 6.35 37.38
C TRP A 1106 18.85 5.86 35.93
N THR A 1107 17.84 6.28 35.17
CA THR A 1107 17.62 5.84 33.79
C THR A 1107 17.30 7.04 32.89
N SER A 1108 18.20 7.37 31.97
CA SER A 1108 18.08 8.51 31.05
C SER A 1108 17.36 8.11 29.76
N LEU A 1109 16.14 8.63 29.59
CA LEU A 1109 15.23 8.41 28.47
C LEU A 1109 15.50 9.43 27.34
N ARG A 1110 16.72 9.41 26.78
CA ARG A 1110 17.16 10.38 25.75
C ARG A 1110 17.84 9.71 24.56
N GLU A 1111 17.23 9.88 23.40
CA GLU A 1111 17.86 9.64 22.09
C GLU A 1111 18.87 10.73 21.72
N GLU A 1112 18.74 11.94 22.27
CA GLU A 1112 19.62 13.07 21.94
C GLU A 1112 21.02 12.85 22.56
N PRO A 1113 22.12 13.10 21.83
CA PRO A 1113 23.45 13.14 22.44
C PRO A 1113 23.60 14.40 23.30
N VAL A 1114 24.05 14.20 24.54
CA VAL A 1114 24.26 15.22 25.56
C VAL A 1114 25.75 15.26 25.88
N LEU A 1115 26.31 16.46 26.05
CA LEU A 1115 27.66 16.66 26.56
C LEU A 1115 27.62 17.64 27.73
N TYR A 1116 28.29 17.31 28.83
CA TYR A 1116 28.51 18.22 29.93
C TYR A 1116 29.77 19.05 29.65
N VAL A 1117 29.64 20.37 29.77
CA VAL A 1117 30.69 21.36 29.49
C VAL A 1117 30.49 22.52 30.46
N ALA A 1118 31.59 23.11 30.97
CA ALA A 1118 31.64 24.31 31.83
C ALA A 1118 30.76 24.27 33.11
N ASP A 1119 31.39 24.20 34.28
CA ASP A 1119 30.72 23.96 35.58
C ASP A 1119 29.77 22.74 35.59
N GLY A 1120 29.98 21.78 34.68
CA GLY A 1120 29.12 20.60 34.56
C GLY A 1120 27.69 20.92 34.11
N ARG A 1121 27.50 21.80 33.12
CA ARG A 1121 26.19 22.10 32.50
C ARG A 1121 25.91 21.18 31.29
N PRO A 1122 24.69 20.61 31.16
CA PRO A 1122 24.34 19.77 30.01
C PRO A 1122 24.04 20.61 28.77
N HIS A 1123 24.63 20.22 27.65
CA HIS A 1123 24.45 20.80 26.32
C HIS A 1123 24.07 19.74 25.29
N VAL A 1124 23.34 20.14 24.24
CA VAL A 1124 22.81 19.25 23.18
C VAL A 1124 23.02 19.88 21.80
N LEU A 1125 23.30 19.03 20.81
CA LEU A 1125 23.50 19.41 19.42
C LEU A 1125 22.21 19.97 18.80
N ARG A 1126 22.31 21.08 18.06
CA ARG A 1126 21.22 21.67 17.25
C ARG A 1126 21.72 22.04 15.86
N LEU A 1127 20.80 22.22 14.91
CA LEU A 1127 21.09 22.88 13.63
C LEU A 1127 20.98 24.39 13.79
N VAL A 1128 21.78 25.16 13.05
CA VAL A 1128 21.78 26.64 13.12
C VAL A 1128 20.50 27.28 12.55
N ASP A 1129 19.81 26.63 11.61
CA ASP A 1129 18.52 27.07 11.06
C ASP A 1129 17.33 26.74 11.97
N ARG A 1130 17.49 25.73 12.83
CA ARG A 1130 16.46 25.20 13.75
C ARG A 1130 17.01 25.03 15.18
N PRO A 1131 17.49 26.10 15.84
CA PRO A 1131 18.20 25.98 17.11
C PRO A 1131 17.29 25.60 18.30
N LEU A 1132 15.97 25.69 18.15
CA LEU A 1132 14.98 25.39 19.20
C LEU A 1132 14.37 23.98 19.10
N THR A 1133 14.55 23.25 18.00
CA THR A 1133 14.02 21.88 17.83
C THR A 1133 15.10 20.84 18.11
N ASN A 1134 14.71 19.61 18.47
CA ASN A 1134 15.65 18.49 18.57
C ASN A 1134 16.09 18.06 17.15
N VAL A 1135 17.30 17.49 17.04
CA VAL A 1135 17.72 16.78 15.82
C VAL A 1135 17.14 15.38 15.93
N GLU A 1136 16.02 15.14 15.25
CA GLU A 1136 15.27 13.88 15.34
C GLU A 1136 16.09 12.71 14.80
N ALA A 1137 16.20 11.64 15.60
CA ALA A 1137 16.89 10.40 15.25
C ALA A 1137 16.02 9.18 15.58
N THR A 1138 14.70 9.30 15.32
CA THR A 1138 13.66 8.33 15.70
C THR A 1138 14.10 6.88 15.48
N GLY A 1139 14.15 6.09 16.56
CA GLY A 1139 14.55 4.68 16.54
C GLY A 1139 16.06 4.41 16.48
N ILE A 1140 16.89 5.36 16.94
CA ILE A 1140 18.31 5.14 17.25
C ILE A 1140 18.48 4.26 18.51
N THR A 1141 19.50 3.40 18.54
CA THR A 1141 19.78 2.52 19.70
C THR A 1141 20.71 3.20 20.71
N THR A 1142 20.61 2.78 21.97
CA THR A 1142 21.41 3.31 23.09
C THR A 1142 22.91 3.35 22.80
N ASP A 1143 23.47 2.26 22.27
CA ASP A 1143 24.91 2.14 21.97
C ASP A 1143 25.38 3.18 20.94
N VAL A 1144 24.54 3.52 19.97
CA VAL A 1144 24.86 4.53 18.95
C VAL A 1144 24.81 5.94 19.56
N VAL A 1145 23.85 6.23 20.45
CA VAL A 1145 23.81 7.52 21.16
C VAL A 1145 25.04 7.71 22.06
N GLU A 1146 25.46 6.68 22.80
CA GLU A 1146 26.68 6.78 23.63
C GLU A 1146 27.96 6.85 22.78
N ALA A 1147 28.01 6.18 21.62
CA ALA A 1147 29.09 6.37 20.65
C ALA A 1147 29.11 7.79 20.04
N MET A 1148 27.94 8.40 19.80
CA MET A 1148 27.83 9.79 19.39
C MET A 1148 28.33 10.74 20.49
N GLU A 1149 27.99 10.53 21.76
CA GLU A 1149 28.49 11.36 22.87
C GLU A 1149 30.00 11.25 23.04
N ALA A 1150 30.56 10.02 22.95
CA ALA A 1150 32.00 9.78 22.99
C ALA A 1150 32.75 10.37 21.77
N ASN A 1151 32.07 10.64 20.66
CA ASN A 1151 32.64 11.29 19.48
C ASN A 1151 32.45 12.82 19.49
N LEU A 1152 31.31 13.30 20.00
CA LEU A 1152 31.04 14.72 20.27
C LEU A 1152 32.03 15.28 21.30
N LYS A 1153 32.37 14.50 22.32
CA LYS A 1153 33.46 14.80 23.26
C LYS A 1153 34.78 15.05 22.51
N LYS A 1154 35.21 14.14 21.63
CA LYS A 1154 36.44 14.29 20.82
C LYS A 1154 36.39 15.44 19.82
N ASP A 1155 35.20 15.79 19.31
CA ASP A 1155 35.01 16.96 18.45
C ASP A 1155 35.23 18.26 19.25
N ILE A 1156 34.66 18.36 20.46
CA ILE A 1156 34.81 19.51 21.36
C ILE A 1156 36.23 19.60 21.95
N GLU A 1157 36.86 18.46 22.28
CA GLU A 1157 38.29 18.41 22.66
C GLU A 1157 39.20 18.97 21.54
N ARG A 1158 38.89 18.69 20.26
CA ARG A 1158 39.59 19.29 19.12
C ARG A 1158 39.30 20.78 18.96
N GLU A 1159 38.05 21.20 19.11
CA GLU A 1159 37.67 22.62 19.03
C GLU A 1159 38.39 23.44 20.13
N MET A 1160 38.40 22.93 21.37
CA MET A 1160 39.12 23.52 22.50
C MET A 1160 40.63 23.71 22.21
N ILE A 1161 41.28 22.71 21.58
CA ILE A 1161 42.69 22.80 21.19
C ILE A 1161 42.89 23.82 20.03
N GLN A 1162 41.91 23.94 19.13
CA GLN A 1162 41.97 24.87 18.00
C GLN A 1162 41.77 26.35 18.39
N PHE A 1163 40.96 26.64 19.42
CA PHE A 1163 40.58 28.00 19.83
C PHE A 1163 41.17 28.44 21.19
N ASP A 1164 42.34 27.88 21.54
CA ASP A 1164 43.17 28.25 22.69
C ASP A 1164 42.45 28.10 24.05
N GLY A 1165 41.95 26.89 24.33
CA GLY A 1165 41.29 26.56 25.59
C GLY A 1165 39.84 27.02 25.70
N ARG A 1166 39.23 27.46 24.59
CA ARG A 1166 37.83 27.96 24.54
C ARG A 1166 36.98 27.14 23.59
N VAL A 1167 35.69 27.03 23.88
CA VAL A 1167 34.69 26.32 23.04
C VAL A 1167 33.46 27.18 22.78
N LEU A 1168 32.82 27.01 21.63
CA LEU A 1168 31.73 27.90 21.19
C LEU A 1168 30.34 27.33 21.54
N LEU A 1169 29.83 27.74 22.70
CA LEU A 1169 28.55 27.33 23.28
C LEU A 1169 27.44 28.35 22.94
N HIS A 1170 26.17 27.93 23.07
CA HIS A 1170 25.01 28.73 22.71
C HIS A 1170 23.93 28.65 23.80
N ASP A 1171 23.46 29.80 24.30
CA ASP A 1171 22.36 29.90 25.25
C ASP A 1171 21.06 30.37 24.59
N GLU A 1172 19.95 30.24 25.32
CA GLU A 1172 18.62 30.70 24.92
C GLU A 1172 18.10 31.76 25.89
N VAL A 1173 17.82 32.95 25.37
CA VAL A 1173 17.36 34.11 26.14
C VAL A 1173 15.98 34.52 25.64
N GLU A 1174 14.99 34.50 26.55
CA GLU A 1174 13.66 35.05 26.30
C GLU A 1174 13.71 36.58 26.27
N THR A 1175 13.43 37.17 25.09
CA THR A 1175 13.47 38.64 24.90
C THR A 1175 12.11 39.30 25.04
N GLN A 1176 11.05 38.55 24.75
CA GLN A 1176 9.64 38.90 24.97
C GLN A 1176 8.90 37.60 25.33
N PRO A 1177 7.75 37.64 26.01
CA PRO A 1177 7.01 36.43 26.38
C PRO A 1177 6.72 35.51 25.18
N GLY A 1178 7.36 34.34 25.14
CA GLY A 1178 7.31 33.39 24.02
C GLY A 1178 8.23 33.70 22.82
N SER A 1179 9.22 34.60 22.97
CA SER A 1179 10.14 35.03 21.91
C SER A 1179 11.60 34.68 22.22
N PHE A 1180 12.00 33.55 21.64
CA PHE A 1180 13.33 32.92 21.66
C PHE A 1180 14.42 33.74 20.94
N THR A 1181 15.54 34.08 21.58
CA THR A 1181 16.79 34.43 20.88
C THR A 1181 17.95 33.57 21.34
N ILE A 1182 18.86 33.23 20.43
CA ILE A 1182 20.04 32.42 20.72
C ILE A 1182 21.27 33.33 20.82
N THR A 1183 22.06 33.16 21.87
CA THR A 1183 23.29 33.93 22.10
C THR A 1183 24.50 33.00 22.16
N ALA A 1184 25.43 33.17 21.23
CA ALA A 1184 26.69 32.42 21.21
C ALA A 1184 27.72 33.03 22.19
N GLN A 1185 28.46 32.17 22.89
CA GLN A 1185 29.42 32.53 23.93
C GLN A 1185 30.68 31.67 23.81
N TRP A 1186 31.85 32.29 23.93
CA TRP A 1186 33.15 31.61 23.97
C TRP A 1186 33.50 31.29 25.43
N GLU A 1187 33.39 30.01 25.80
CA GLU A 1187 33.54 29.56 27.18
C GLU A 1187 34.92 28.91 27.39
N PRO A 1188 35.72 29.33 28.39
CA PRO A 1188 37.00 28.71 28.70
C PRO A 1188 36.81 27.36 29.41
N VAL A 1189 37.44 26.29 28.93
CA VAL A 1189 37.26 24.93 29.45
C VAL A 1189 38.57 24.13 29.43
N THR A 1190 38.66 23.13 30.31
CA THR A 1190 39.73 22.12 30.31
C THR A 1190 39.20 20.76 29.85
N LEU A 1191 40.10 19.82 29.60
CA LEU A 1191 39.77 18.41 29.29
C LEU A 1191 38.98 17.70 30.42
N GLN A 1192 38.99 18.24 31.65
CA GLN A 1192 38.23 17.67 32.77
C GLN A 1192 36.77 18.16 32.80
N ASP A 1193 36.50 19.34 32.23
CA ASP A 1193 35.17 19.94 32.19
C ASP A 1193 34.28 19.35 31.09
N ILE A 1194 34.89 18.66 30.12
CA ILE A 1194 34.22 18.03 28.97
C ILE A 1194 33.89 16.57 29.32
N MET A 1195 32.65 16.29 29.68
CA MET A 1195 32.21 14.97 30.16
C MET A 1195 31.00 14.42 29.40
N THR A 1196 31.00 13.13 29.10
CA THR A 1196 29.76 12.44 28.70
C THR A 1196 28.85 12.24 29.93
N PRO A 1197 27.54 12.00 29.78
CA PRO A 1197 26.68 11.58 30.90
C PRO A 1197 27.24 10.35 31.62
N ARG A 1198 27.80 9.39 30.86
CA ARG A 1198 28.43 8.19 31.42
C ARG A 1198 29.68 8.52 32.26
N ASP A 1199 30.42 9.58 31.91
CA ASP A 1199 31.52 10.10 32.73
C ASP A 1199 31.01 10.80 34.01
N VAL A 1200 29.98 11.65 33.90
CA VAL A 1200 29.37 12.34 35.06
C VAL A 1200 28.82 11.35 36.09
N PHE A 1201 28.11 10.31 35.65
CA PHE A 1201 27.62 9.29 36.58
C PHE A 1201 28.76 8.44 37.17
N ARG A 1202 29.87 8.24 36.45
CA ARG A 1202 31.08 7.61 37.01
C ARG A 1202 31.71 8.47 38.10
N LEU A 1203 31.87 9.77 37.86
CA LEU A 1203 32.42 10.73 38.82
C LEU A 1203 31.66 10.72 40.15
N VAL A 1204 30.32 10.79 40.14
CA VAL A 1204 29.56 10.76 41.40
C VAL A 1204 29.58 9.38 42.09
N MET A 1205 29.72 8.27 41.34
CA MET A 1205 29.97 6.96 41.96
C MET A 1205 31.34 6.89 42.64
N GLU A 1206 32.37 7.49 42.04
CA GLU A 1206 33.72 7.61 42.62
C GLU A 1206 33.75 8.55 43.84
N GLU A 1207 32.88 9.58 43.87
CA GLU A 1207 32.59 10.39 45.07
C GLU A 1207 31.81 9.64 46.17
N GLY A 1208 31.37 8.40 45.91
CA GLY A 1208 30.68 7.54 46.88
C GLY A 1208 29.14 7.65 46.90
N TYR A 1209 28.52 8.29 45.89
CA TYR A 1209 27.06 8.28 45.74
C TYR A 1209 26.55 6.92 45.27
N LYS A 1210 25.41 6.48 45.84
CA LYS A 1210 24.81 5.17 45.59
C LYS A 1210 23.83 5.18 44.42
N VAL A 1211 24.38 5.34 43.21
CA VAL A 1211 23.60 5.38 41.97
C VAL A 1211 24.06 4.30 40.98
N ASP A 1212 23.10 3.66 40.32
CA ASP A 1212 23.30 2.81 39.14
C ASP A 1212 22.73 3.57 37.93
N TYR A 1213 23.55 3.81 36.90
CA TYR A 1213 23.16 4.59 35.72
C TYR A 1213 23.01 3.73 34.46
N ALA A 1214 21.86 3.88 33.81
CA ALA A 1214 21.62 3.39 32.45
C ALA A 1214 21.10 4.51 31.54
N ARG A 1215 21.39 4.39 30.25
CA ARG A 1215 20.71 5.11 29.18
C ARG A 1215 19.71 4.18 28.51
N LEU A 1216 18.59 4.73 28.04
CA LEU A 1216 17.67 4.10 27.13
C LEU A 1216 17.23 5.15 26.10
N ALA A 1217 17.58 4.93 24.83
CA ALA A 1217 17.14 5.82 23.76
C ALA A 1217 15.62 5.70 23.56
N ILE A 1218 14.88 6.80 23.77
CA ILE A 1218 13.44 6.93 23.51
C ILE A 1218 13.21 8.24 22.79
N THR A 1219 12.37 8.21 21.76
CA THR A 1219 12.09 9.34 20.87
C THR A 1219 11.21 10.42 21.51
N ASP A 1220 11.36 11.68 21.09
CA ASP A 1220 10.52 12.75 21.65
C ASP A 1220 9.09 12.74 21.11
N GLU A 1221 8.14 13.09 21.97
CA GLU A 1221 6.69 13.17 21.71
C GLU A 1221 6.00 11.92 21.11
N GLN A 1222 6.76 10.85 20.83
CA GLN A 1222 6.31 9.58 20.26
C GLN A 1222 6.21 8.47 21.33
N ALA A 1223 5.54 7.37 20.98
CA ALA A 1223 5.53 6.17 21.82
C ALA A 1223 6.86 5.41 21.68
N PRO A 1224 7.39 4.78 22.75
CA PRO A 1224 8.58 3.93 22.65
C PRO A 1224 8.36 2.77 21.69
N LEU A 1225 9.43 2.36 20.99
CA LEU A 1225 9.46 1.11 20.22
C LEU A 1225 9.36 -0.10 21.17
N PRO A 1226 8.84 -1.27 20.73
CA PRO A 1226 8.66 -2.44 21.58
C PRO A 1226 9.93 -2.86 22.32
N ASP A 1227 11.07 -2.96 21.63
CA ASP A 1227 12.36 -3.30 22.23
C ASP A 1227 12.80 -2.30 23.32
N ALA A 1228 12.58 -1.00 23.10
CA ALA A 1228 12.88 0.01 24.11
C ALA A 1228 11.94 -0.09 25.33
N LEU A 1229 10.70 -0.56 25.14
CA LEU A 1229 9.78 -0.85 26.25
C LEU A 1229 10.20 -2.11 27.02
N ASP A 1230 10.62 -3.17 26.34
CA ASP A 1230 11.10 -4.40 26.97
C ASP A 1230 12.41 -4.17 27.75
N GLN A 1231 13.34 -3.37 27.20
CA GLN A 1231 14.53 -2.88 27.92
C GLN A 1231 14.14 -2.07 29.17
N LEU A 1232 13.12 -1.21 29.09
CA LEU A 1232 12.62 -0.44 30.24
C LEU A 1232 12.02 -1.36 31.32
N VAL A 1233 11.23 -2.36 30.93
CA VAL A 1233 10.66 -3.36 31.84
C VAL A 1233 11.78 -4.12 32.54
N HIS A 1234 12.76 -4.65 31.82
CA HIS A 1234 13.88 -5.38 32.42
C HIS A 1234 14.72 -4.49 33.37
N ARG A 1235 14.95 -3.22 33.01
CA ARG A 1235 15.61 -2.22 33.86
C ARG A 1235 14.82 -1.97 35.16
N VAL A 1236 13.50 -1.90 35.08
CA VAL A 1236 12.60 -1.74 36.25
C VAL A 1236 12.59 -3.01 37.12
N GLU A 1237 12.51 -4.21 36.53
CA GLU A 1237 12.56 -5.47 37.27
C GLU A 1237 13.89 -5.69 38.02
N ALA A 1238 15.01 -5.30 37.42
CA ALA A 1238 16.31 -5.30 38.08
C ALA A 1238 16.34 -4.29 39.24
N GLY A 1239 15.89 -3.05 39.00
CA GLY A 1239 15.82 -2.00 40.00
C GLY A 1239 14.92 -2.34 41.18
N LEU A 1240 13.74 -2.90 40.95
CA LEU A 1240 12.78 -3.24 42.01
C LEU A 1240 13.32 -4.26 43.03
N LYS A 1241 14.34 -5.05 42.67
CA LYS A 1241 15.01 -6.02 43.57
C LYS A 1241 16.01 -5.35 44.53
N VAL A 1242 16.67 -4.26 44.13
CA VAL A 1242 17.83 -3.70 44.84
C VAL A 1242 17.66 -2.21 45.21
N ALA A 1243 17.10 -1.39 44.33
CA ALA A 1243 16.91 0.03 44.55
C ALA A 1243 15.79 0.33 45.55
N GLY A 1244 15.92 1.42 46.31
CA GLY A 1244 14.78 2.00 47.03
C GLY A 1244 13.98 2.92 46.11
N ASP A 1245 14.65 3.77 45.32
CA ASP A 1245 14.00 4.67 44.36
C ASP A 1245 14.45 4.41 42.92
N LEU A 1246 13.50 4.54 41.99
CA LEU A 1246 13.75 4.54 40.54
C LEU A 1246 13.65 5.98 40.02
N VAL A 1247 14.68 6.50 39.35
CA VAL A 1247 14.69 7.87 38.80
C VAL A 1247 14.74 7.81 37.28
N PHE A 1248 13.80 8.49 36.63
CA PHE A 1248 13.76 8.66 35.17
C PHE A 1248 13.97 10.12 34.78
N ASN A 1249 14.79 10.38 33.77
CA ASN A 1249 14.94 11.73 33.24
C ASN A 1249 14.87 11.80 31.71
N CYS A 1250 14.34 12.90 31.21
CA CYS A 1250 14.41 13.33 29.80
C CYS A 1250 14.67 14.85 29.78
N GLN A 1251 14.69 15.50 28.61
CA GLN A 1251 14.95 16.95 28.49
C GLN A 1251 14.14 17.79 29.49
N MET A 1252 12.82 17.84 29.30
CA MET A 1252 11.92 18.63 30.16
C MET A 1252 11.51 17.88 31.44
N GLY A 1253 11.74 16.57 31.52
CA GLY A 1253 11.17 15.71 32.57
C GLY A 1253 9.65 15.52 32.50
N TYR A 1254 8.98 15.94 31.41
CA TYR A 1254 7.51 15.96 31.29
C TYR A 1254 6.91 14.79 30.49
N VAL A 1255 7.35 14.54 29.25
CA VAL A 1255 6.64 13.62 28.33
C VAL A 1255 7.10 12.18 28.53
N ARG A 1256 8.31 11.83 28.08
CA ARG A 1256 8.89 10.48 28.24
C ARG A 1256 8.90 9.99 29.70
N ALA A 1257 9.14 10.90 30.66
CA ALA A 1257 9.14 10.60 32.10
C ALA A 1257 7.74 10.59 32.77
N ASN A 1258 6.65 10.56 31.99
CA ASN A 1258 5.28 10.30 32.48
C ASN A 1258 4.62 9.12 31.72
N LEU A 1259 5.42 8.20 31.15
CA LEU A 1259 4.90 6.87 30.82
C LEU A 1259 4.29 6.23 32.08
N LYS A 1260 3.03 5.82 31.97
CA LYS A 1260 2.40 4.96 32.98
C LYS A 1260 2.82 3.52 32.73
N LEU A 1261 3.83 3.10 33.46
CA LEU A 1261 3.99 1.71 33.91
C LEU A 1261 2.81 1.35 34.84
#